data_AF-A0AAV6NE86-F1
#
_entry.id   AF-A0AAV6NE86-F1
#
_cell.length_a   1.000
_cell.length_b   1.000
_cell.length_c   1.000
_cell.angle_alpha   90.00
_cell.angle_beta   90.00
_cell.angle_gamma   90.00
#
_symmetry.space_group_name_H-M   'P 1'
#
loop_
_entity.id
_entity.type
_entity.pdbx_description
1 polymer ?
#
loop_
_entity_poly.entity_id
_entity_poly.type
_entity_poly.pdbx_seq_one_letter_code
_entity_poly.pdbx_strand_id
1 'polypeptide(L)'
;MDISATAFLFLTFLSLCLYLLLFASPKKSKSNQGFKHFPIVGTLPLFLLNRHRFLDWSTEVLSNCQTNTAVFRRPGKVHGVITANPLVVEHILKTQFENYPKGKRFISLLEDFLGRGIFNSDGEIWKVQRKTASYEFNTKSLRNFVMENVTVEIQTRLLPILGKASETERILDLQDVLERFAFDNVCKLAFNFDPCCLGGDGTSGADFMRAFEDAATLSSGRFMYALPGLYKVKKFLNMGSERTLKKSIARVHKFAEDVIRSRMEEKKTTHVKNDQDLLSRFMGSQENNSPEFLRDIIISFILAGRDTTSSALTWFFWILSSRPNITQKILKELETIRSRTGKKLGAEYSFEELRDMHYLQAALSETLRLYPPVPVDTKACRHEDVLPDGTLVGREWFVTYHTYAMGRMERIWGENCGEFLPERWVENGVCRAESPFRFPVFHAGPRMCLGKEMAYIQMKSIAAAVIERFEVGMAEKEKSPKYLLSLTLRMENGCPVVPFSHPFHLPPRYPPPPSPGSALPPWLIATAISLNQSSMAYEGGNLKSTSINGVKLYTVASQQRSLATWINPKKLRALRKDKDYTSRVDLIQDLRFDIASSKIKATPDGEFLIASGIYPPQVKVYELRELSLKFKRHFDSEIIDFQILDDDYSKLAFMCADRSIVLHAKYGKHHTLRIPRMGRNIEYDNWSADLLCAASSPDVYRISLQQGRFLPPLNTESPAINVVSRSKLHGVVACGGVDGAVECFDTRTKLSSIGRIDAIAPAGDKDQEVTALAFDDIGGFQMAVGSSSGKILIYDLRSSDPIRIKDHMYDSPILNIKWHSTLNSEKPKMITTDKHIVRIWDPDTGEGMTSIEPTLGPINDTCVFKDSGLMLLALNSSQIPSYFLPALGPAPKWCSYLENLTEELEEGAETTIYDDFKFLTKEELERLNLTNLIGTNLLRAYLHGFFIDYRLYKKAKSLADPFAYDAYIEQRKKDKLDEERANELR
;
A
#
# COMPACT_ATOMS: atom_id res chain seq x y z
N MET A 1 22.25 28.34 73.51
CA MET A 1 20.95 27.85 72.97
C MET A 1 20.58 28.62 71.69
N ASP A 2 21.57 29.19 70.98
CA ASP A 2 21.36 30.36 70.10
C ASP A 2 21.48 30.07 68.60
N ILE A 3 21.77 28.82 68.23
CA ILE A 3 21.83 28.37 66.83
C ILE A 3 20.41 28.09 66.28
N SER A 4 19.44 27.80 67.16
CA SER A 4 18.05 27.56 66.80
C SER A 4 17.33 28.85 66.35
N ALA A 5 17.53 29.96 67.08
CA ALA A 5 16.84 31.22 66.79
C ALA A 5 17.34 31.88 65.50
N THR A 6 18.64 31.82 65.21
CA THR A 6 19.24 32.37 63.99
C THR A 6 18.85 31.57 62.74
N ALA A 7 18.80 30.23 62.84
CA ALA A 7 18.30 29.38 61.76
C ALA A 7 16.79 29.60 61.51
N PHE A 8 16.00 29.80 62.57
CA PHE A 8 14.56 30.08 62.45
C PHE A 8 14.29 31.48 61.88
N LEU A 9 15.05 32.49 62.29
CA LEU A 9 15.00 33.84 61.70
C LEU A 9 15.45 33.85 60.23
N PHE A 10 16.47 33.06 59.88
CA PHE A 10 16.91 32.94 58.49
C PHE A 10 15.88 32.19 57.62
N LEU A 11 15.27 31.11 58.12
CA LEU A 11 14.20 30.38 57.42
C LEU A 11 12.92 31.19 57.28
N THR A 12 12.55 31.97 58.31
CA THR A 12 11.39 32.88 58.24
C THR A 12 11.65 34.09 57.35
N PHE A 13 12.88 34.63 57.34
CA PHE A 13 13.30 35.68 56.41
C PHE A 13 13.36 35.19 54.96
N LEU A 14 13.85 33.97 54.72
CA LEU A 14 13.86 33.32 53.41
C LEU A 14 12.43 33.04 52.93
N SER A 15 11.55 32.59 53.83
CA SER A 15 10.11 32.39 53.60
C SER A 15 9.39 33.72 53.28
N LEU A 16 9.68 34.79 54.04
CA LEU A 16 9.13 36.13 53.82
C LEU A 16 9.64 36.75 52.51
N CYS A 17 10.92 36.56 52.18
CA CYS A 17 11.49 36.98 50.90
C CYS A 17 10.91 36.18 49.73
N LEU A 18 10.69 34.86 49.87
CA LEU A 18 9.98 34.05 48.87
C LEU A 18 8.53 34.50 48.72
N TYR A 19 7.85 34.79 49.83
CA TYR A 19 6.47 35.29 49.83
C TYR A 19 6.39 36.66 49.16
N LEU A 20 7.27 37.59 49.51
CA LEU A 20 7.34 38.92 48.88
C LEU A 20 7.77 38.82 47.40
N LEU A 21 8.64 37.89 47.00
CA LEU A 21 9.00 37.68 45.58
C LEU A 21 7.88 36.99 44.77
N LEU A 22 7.07 36.14 45.40
CA LEU A 22 5.92 35.47 44.77
C LEU A 22 4.67 36.38 44.69
N PHE A 23 4.51 37.31 45.66
CA PHE A 23 3.33 38.18 45.78
C PHE A 23 3.59 39.68 45.50
N ALA A 24 4.84 40.13 45.35
CA ALA A 24 5.13 41.46 44.80
C ALA A 24 4.66 41.49 43.35
N SER A 25 3.48 42.09 43.13
CA SER A 25 2.91 42.30 41.82
C SER A 25 3.88 43.14 40.97
N PRO A 26 4.48 42.60 39.89
CA PRO A 26 5.19 43.45 38.96
C PRO A 26 4.16 44.31 38.23
N LYS A 27 4.40 45.62 38.21
CA LYS A 27 3.65 46.60 37.40
C LYS A 27 3.37 46.02 36.02
N LYS A 28 2.12 46.11 35.57
CA LYS A 28 1.61 45.63 34.27
C LYS A 28 2.58 46.01 33.13
N SER A 29 3.47 45.09 32.75
CA SER A 29 4.22 45.18 31.51
C SER A 29 3.30 44.74 30.38
N LYS A 30 3.03 45.66 29.44
CA LYS A 30 2.28 45.41 28.21
C LYS A 30 3.18 44.70 27.17
N SER A 31 3.66 43.48 27.44
CA SER A 31 4.38 42.69 26.43
C SER A 31 3.73 41.31 26.24
N ASN A 32 3.03 41.19 25.11
CA ASN A 32 2.47 40.04 24.40
C ASN A 32 2.36 38.66 25.12
N GLN A 33 1.09 38.29 25.29
CA GLN A 33 0.46 37.04 25.73
C GLN A 33 1.28 35.75 25.53
N GLY A 34 1.63 35.09 26.64
CA GLY A 34 2.30 33.78 26.74
C GLY A 34 2.28 33.29 28.20
N PHE A 35 2.99 32.19 28.55
CA PHE A 35 3.08 31.77 29.95
C PHE A 35 3.75 32.85 30.80
N LYS A 36 3.14 33.22 31.94
CA LYS A 36 3.70 34.23 32.84
C LYS A 36 4.97 33.69 33.53
N HIS A 37 6.09 34.38 33.32
CA HIS A 37 7.38 34.03 33.91
C HIS A 37 7.66 34.84 35.18
N PHE A 38 7.88 34.16 36.30
CA PHE A 38 8.38 34.78 37.53
C PHE A 38 9.92 34.76 37.54
N PRO A 39 10.58 35.79 38.09
CA PRO A 39 12.04 35.79 38.23
C PRO A 39 12.47 34.58 39.08
N ILE A 40 13.55 33.90 38.66
CA ILE A 40 14.16 32.71 39.30
C ILE A 40 13.33 31.42 39.18
N VAL A 41 12.03 31.45 39.48
CA VAL A 41 11.18 30.25 39.55
C VAL A 41 10.43 29.94 38.23
N GLY A 42 10.52 30.84 37.24
CA GLY A 42 9.92 30.64 35.91
C GLY A 42 8.39 30.49 35.98
N THR A 43 7.83 29.48 35.32
CA THR A 43 6.39 29.17 35.26
C THR A 43 5.93 28.20 36.35
N LEU A 44 6.82 27.77 37.26
CA LEU A 44 6.54 26.70 38.23
C LEU A 44 5.37 27.01 39.18
N PRO A 45 5.18 28.22 39.74
CA PRO A 45 4.05 28.49 40.64
C PRO A 45 2.68 28.31 39.95
N LEU A 46 2.54 28.83 38.72
CA LEU A 46 1.32 28.67 37.93
C LEU A 46 1.10 27.23 37.48
N PHE A 47 2.17 26.51 37.16
CA PHE A 47 2.12 25.09 36.87
C PHE A 47 1.62 24.28 38.07
N LEU A 48 2.08 24.57 39.29
CA LEU A 48 1.64 23.88 40.51
C LEU A 48 0.17 24.15 40.85
N LEU A 49 -0.29 25.39 40.64
CA LEU A 49 -1.69 25.77 40.83
C LEU A 49 -2.63 25.11 39.82
N ASN A 50 -2.18 24.95 38.57
CA ASN A 50 -2.99 24.42 37.46
C ASN A 50 -2.63 22.97 37.08
N ARG A 51 -1.86 22.25 37.89
CA ARG A 51 -1.36 20.89 37.57
C ARG A 51 -2.49 19.89 37.29
N HIS A 52 -3.63 20.03 37.97
CA HIS A 52 -4.81 19.17 37.83
C HIS A 52 -5.62 19.48 36.58
N ARG A 53 -5.45 20.67 36.00
CA ARG A 53 -6.13 21.14 34.79
C ARG A 53 -5.14 21.51 33.68
N PHE A 54 -4.02 20.80 33.60
CA PHE A 54 -2.88 21.19 32.77
C PHE A 54 -3.26 21.36 31.29
N LEU A 55 -4.12 20.50 30.74
CA LEU A 55 -4.56 20.57 29.35
C LEU A 55 -5.40 21.82 29.08
N ASP A 56 -6.39 22.10 29.93
CA ASP A 56 -7.24 23.29 29.78
C ASP A 56 -6.42 24.57 29.97
N TRP A 57 -5.61 24.63 31.03
CA TRP A 57 -4.78 25.78 31.33
C TRP A 57 -3.81 26.11 30.20
N SER A 58 -3.12 25.10 29.64
CA SER A 58 -2.21 25.34 28.52
C SER A 58 -2.98 25.68 27.24
N THR A 59 -4.18 25.13 27.02
CA THR A 59 -5.06 25.52 25.90
C THR A 59 -5.47 26.99 26.00
N GLU A 60 -5.89 27.45 27.18
CA GLU A 60 -6.22 28.86 27.45
C GLU A 60 -5.03 29.80 27.23
N VAL A 61 -3.83 29.38 27.62
CA VAL A 61 -2.62 30.18 27.36
C VAL A 61 -2.35 30.27 25.86
N LEU A 62 -2.43 29.15 25.13
CA LEU A 62 -2.16 29.11 23.69
C LEU A 62 -3.20 29.88 22.88
N SER A 63 -4.48 29.83 23.24
CA SER A 63 -5.54 30.59 22.54
C SER A 63 -5.35 32.11 22.68
N ASN A 64 -4.83 32.55 23.83
CA ASN A 64 -4.48 33.95 24.05
C ASN A 64 -3.21 34.39 23.29
N CYS A 65 -2.36 33.47 22.82
CA CYS A 65 -1.14 33.81 22.07
C CYS A 65 -1.48 34.10 20.59
N GLN A 66 -0.86 35.10 19.97
CA GLN A 66 -1.12 35.43 18.55
C GLN A 66 -0.72 34.32 17.58
N THR A 67 0.37 33.61 17.87
CA THR A 67 0.92 32.54 17.02
C THR A 67 0.44 31.14 17.45
N ASN A 68 -0.41 31.03 18.49
CA ASN A 68 -0.74 29.78 19.17
C ASN A 68 0.49 28.99 19.68
N THR A 69 1.61 29.68 19.96
CA THR A 69 2.84 29.10 20.49
C THR A 69 3.30 29.88 21.72
N ALA A 70 3.72 29.19 22.78
CA ALA A 70 4.16 29.80 24.02
C ALA A 70 5.42 29.13 24.59
N VAL A 71 6.33 29.94 25.12
CA VAL A 71 7.57 29.47 25.77
C VAL A 71 7.29 29.10 27.23
N PHE A 72 7.79 27.95 27.66
CA PHE A 72 7.60 27.41 29.00
C PHE A 72 8.95 27.15 29.68
N ARG A 73 9.10 27.66 30.92
CA ARG A 73 10.39 27.62 31.64
C ARG A 73 10.21 27.22 33.11
N ARG A 74 10.80 26.10 33.54
CA ARG A 74 10.88 25.67 34.95
C ARG A 74 12.33 25.54 35.43
N PRO A 75 12.59 25.61 36.75
CA PRO A 75 13.88 25.26 37.34
C PRO A 75 14.35 23.85 36.96
N GLY A 76 15.67 23.62 36.97
CA GLY A 76 16.27 22.31 36.65
C GLY A 76 16.48 22.04 35.15
N LYS A 77 16.85 23.08 34.37
CA LYS A 77 17.05 23.02 32.90
C LYS A 77 15.81 22.55 32.11
N VAL A 78 14.60 22.74 32.65
CA VAL A 78 13.35 22.40 31.97
C VAL A 78 12.87 23.62 31.19
N HIS A 79 13.42 23.81 30.00
CA HIS A 79 13.04 24.86 29.06
C HIS A 79 12.40 24.23 27.83
N GLY A 80 11.35 24.84 27.30
CA GLY A 80 10.69 24.32 26.12
C GLY A 80 9.61 25.21 25.55
N VAL A 81 9.05 24.78 24.43
CA VAL A 81 7.99 25.45 23.69
C VAL A 81 6.78 24.53 23.63
N ILE A 82 5.59 25.09 23.87
CA ILE A 82 4.32 24.41 23.66
C ILE A 82 3.61 25.13 22.51
N THR A 83 3.14 24.38 21.51
CA THR A 83 2.52 24.94 20.31
C THR A 83 1.22 24.23 19.95
N ALA A 84 0.28 25.00 19.41
CA ALA A 84 -0.89 24.52 18.69
C ALA A 84 -0.90 25.04 17.23
N ASN A 85 0.24 25.50 16.69
CA ASN A 85 0.34 26.02 15.34
C ASN A 85 0.63 24.90 14.32
N PRO A 86 -0.24 24.66 13.31
CA PRO A 86 -0.04 23.61 12.30
C PRO A 86 1.29 23.72 11.52
N LEU A 87 1.76 24.94 11.24
CA LEU A 87 3.02 25.14 10.50
C LEU A 87 4.23 24.70 11.33
N VAL A 88 4.19 24.98 12.63
CA VAL A 88 5.22 24.52 13.57
C VAL A 88 5.17 23.00 13.71
N VAL A 89 3.98 22.40 13.72
CA VAL A 89 3.80 20.94 13.74
C VAL A 89 4.36 20.28 12.48
N GLU A 90 4.10 20.83 11.29
CA GLU A 90 4.72 20.36 10.05
C GLU A 90 6.24 20.48 10.08
N HIS A 91 6.76 21.58 10.66
CA HIS A 91 8.20 21.78 10.78
C HIS A 91 8.86 20.67 11.62
N ILE A 92 8.29 20.40 12.78
CA ILE A 92 8.81 19.41 13.74
C ILE A 92 8.69 17.98 13.18
N LEU A 93 7.56 17.65 12.55
CA LEU A 93 7.25 16.26 12.18
C LEU A 93 7.69 15.88 10.77
N LYS A 94 7.95 16.84 9.88
CA LYS A 94 8.28 16.58 8.47
C LYS A 94 9.52 17.31 7.99
N THR A 95 9.59 18.65 8.09
CA THR A 95 10.70 19.40 7.45
C THR A 95 12.04 19.22 8.17
N GLN A 96 12.05 19.24 9.50
CA GLN A 96 13.25 19.14 10.35
C GLN A 96 13.18 17.94 11.30
N PHE A 97 12.66 16.81 10.82
CA PHE A 97 12.40 15.61 11.62
C PHE A 97 13.63 15.12 12.42
N GLU A 98 14.82 15.12 11.82
CA GLU A 98 16.05 14.65 12.48
C GLU A 98 16.52 15.57 13.63
N ASN A 99 16.14 16.84 13.59
CA ASN A 99 16.47 17.81 14.63
C ASN A 99 15.55 17.69 15.86
N TYR A 100 14.42 17.00 15.75
CA TYR A 100 13.42 16.84 16.82
C TYR A 100 13.18 15.38 17.24
N PRO A 101 14.21 14.65 17.74
CA PRO A 101 14.02 13.33 18.36
C PRO A 101 13.15 13.42 19.64
N LYS A 102 12.74 12.28 20.22
CA LYS A 102 12.05 12.29 21.54
C LYS A 102 12.96 12.83 22.65
N GLY A 103 14.24 12.48 22.58
CA GLY A 103 15.28 13.01 23.46
C GLY A 103 15.39 12.34 24.83
N LYS A 104 16.54 12.52 25.48
CA LYS A 104 16.94 11.79 26.71
C LYS A 104 15.94 11.95 27.85
N ARG A 105 15.36 13.14 28.02
CA ARG A 105 14.40 13.41 29.10
C ARG A 105 13.14 12.56 28.95
N PHE A 106 12.55 12.53 27.75
CA PHE A 106 11.37 11.73 27.47
C PHE A 106 11.68 10.24 27.67
N ILE A 107 12.79 9.78 27.09
CA ILE A 107 13.21 8.38 27.14
C ILE A 107 13.41 7.91 28.59
N SER A 108 14.20 8.65 29.38
CA SER A 108 14.53 8.26 30.77
C SER A 108 13.35 8.23 31.75
N LEU A 109 12.26 8.95 31.45
CA LEU A 109 11.07 8.98 32.32
C LEU A 109 10.18 7.76 32.08
N LEU A 110 10.14 7.25 30.84
CA LEU A 110 9.30 6.13 30.42
C LEU A 110 10.06 4.81 30.25
N GLU A 111 11.40 4.83 30.29
CA GLU A 111 12.26 3.65 30.11
C GLU A 111 11.92 2.49 31.04
N ASP A 112 11.50 2.76 32.28
CA ASP A 112 11.12 1.70 33.22
C ASP A 112 9.87 0.91 32.80
N PHE A 113 8.98 1.51 32.01
CA PHE A 113 7.72 0.89 31.57
C PHE A 113 7.77 0.47 30.10
N LEU A 114 8.24 1.35 29.20
CA LEU A 114 8.27 1.11 27.75
C LEU A 114 9.60 0.55 27.24
N GLY A 115 10.63 0.50 28.08
CA GLY A 115 11.96 0.06 27.70
C GLY A 115 12.47 0.79 26.45
N ARG A 116 12.92 0.02 25.46
CA ARG A 116 13.35 0.49 24.13
C ARG A 116 12.32 0.16 23.04
N GLY A 117 11.04 0.08 23.38
CA GLY A 117 9.96 -0.13 22.42
C GLY A 117 9.75 1.05 21.46
N ILE A 118 8.90 0.87 20.45
CA ILE A 118 8.74 1.80 19.31
C ILE A 118 8.35 3.23 19.70
N PHE A 119 7.72 3.41 20.87
CA PHE A 119 7.36 4.73 21.41
C PHE A 119 8.46 5.37 22.25
N ASN A 120 9.51 4.65 22.61
CA ASN A 120 10.60 5.11 23.47
C ASN A 120 12.00 4.97 22.82
N SER A 121 12.04 4.70 21.52
CA SER A 121 13.26 4.60 20.71
C SER A 121 13.37 5.74 19.67
N ASP A 122 14.60 6.10 19.33
CA ASP A 122 14.99 7.04 18.27
C ASP A 122 16.08 6.38 17.38
N GLY A 123 16.32 6.93 16.18
CA GLY A 123 17.40 6.47 15.28
C GLY A 123 17.17 5.08 14.70
N GLU A 124 18.24 4.30 14.56
CA GLU A 124 18.22 2.99 13.87
C GLU A 124 17.31 1.95 14.55
N ILE A 125 17.30 1.89 15.89
CA ILE A 125 16.43 0.96 16.63
C ILE A 125 14.96 1.22 16.28
N TRP A 126 14.56 2.49 16.26
CA TRP A 126 13.20 2.87 15.87
C TRP A 126 12.90 2.52 14.41
N LYS A 127 13.84 2.79 13.48
CA LYS A 127 13.68 2.46 12.05
C LYS A 127 13.46 0.96 11.84
N VAL A 128 14.23 0.10 12.50
CA VAL A 128 14.08 -1.36 12.42
C VAL A 128 12.70 -1.79 12.92
N GLN A 129 12.32 -1.38 14.14
CA GLN A 129 11.01 -1.70 14.72
C GLN A 129 9.86 -1.21 13.84
N ARG A 130 9.99 0.01 13.29
CA ARG A 130 8.98 0.65 12.42
C ARG A 130 8.87 -0.08 11.08
N LYS A 131 9.98 -0.50 10.48
CA LYS A 131 10.03 -1.25 9.21
C LYS A 131 9.35 -2.60 9.36
N THR A 132 9.77 -3.40 10.36
CA THR A 132 9.18 -4.72 10.64
C THR A 132 7.69 -4.62 10.92
N ALA A 133 7.26 -3.68 11.77
CA ALA A 133 5.84 -3.50 12.04
C ALA A 133 5.06 -3.00 10.81
N SER A 134 5.60 -2.07 10.02
CA SER A 134 4.89 -1.53 8.84
C SER A 134 4.56 -2.56 7.78
N TYR A 135 5.43 -3.56 7.61
CA TYR A 135 5.20 -4.66 6.69
C TYR A 135 3.96 -5.47 7.12
N GLU A 136 3.82 -5.77 8.43
CA GLU A 136 2.66 -6.49 8.96
C GLU A 136 1.35 -5.72 8.81
N PHE A 137 1.34 -4.45 9.23
CA PHE A 137 0.12 -3.62 9.20
C PHE A 137 -0.36 -3.30 7.77
N ASN A 138 0.45 -3.51 6.72
CA ASN A 138 0.00 -3.28 5.35
C ASN A 138 -0.61 -4.53 4.68
N THR A 139 -0.45 -5.73 5.27
CA THR A 139 -0.92 -6.96 4.63
C THR A 139 -2.45 -7.06 4.60
N LYS A 140 -2.99 -7.61 3.51
CA LYS A 140 -4.43 -7.93 3.38
C LYS A 140 -4.86 -9.03 4.36
N SER A 141 -3.95 -9.96 4.65
CA SER A 141 -4.17 -11.04 5.62
C SER A 141 -4.51 -10.48 7.01
N LEU A 142 -3.70 -9.53 7.51
CA LEU A 142 -3.95 -8.91 8.81
C LEU A 142 -5.29 -8.16 8.84
N ARG A 143 -5.66 -7.45 7.77
CA ARG A 143 -6.96 -6.74 7.72
C ARG A 143 -8.14 -7.70 7.82
N ASN A 144 -8.09 -8.83 7.12
CA ASN A 144 -9.12 -9.86 7.20
C ASN A 144 -9.16 -10.49 8.60
N PHE A 145 -7.99 -10.78 9.17
CA PHE A 145 -7.87 -11.32 10.53
C PHE A 145 -8.42 -10.35 11.58
N VAL A 146 -8.13 -9.04 11.47
CA VAL A 146 -8.71 -7.99 12.33
C VAL A 146 -10.23 -8.00 12.22
N MET A 147 -10.78 -8.03 11.00
CA MET A 147 -12.22 -8.03 10.78
C MET A 147 -12.90 -9.24 11.41
N GLU A 148 -12.35 -10.43 11.19
CA GLU A 148 -12.87 -11.67 11.76
C GLU A 148 -12.80 -11.64 13.29
N ASN A 149 -11.64 -11.30 13.85
CA ASN A 149 -11.44 -11.27 15.30
C ASN A 149 -12.35 -10.25 16.01
N VAL A 150 -12.44 -9.04 15.48
CA VAL A 150 -13.31 -7.98 16.01
C VAL A 150 -14.77 -8.41 15.96
N THR A 151 -15.18 -9.05 14.86
CA THR A 151 -16.56 -9.52 14.68
C THR A 151 -16.91 -10.63 15.67
N VAL A 152 -16.02 -11.62 15.83
CA VAL A 152 -16.17 -12.70 16.81
C VAL A 152 -16.27 -12.12 18.22
N GLU A 153 -15.39 -11.20 18.60
CA GLU A 153 -15.38 -10.59 19.93
C GLU A 153 -16.66 -9.78 20.21
N ILE A 154 -17.15 -9.05 19.19
CA ILE A 154 -18.40 -8.29 19.29
C ILE A 154 -19.59 -9.23 19.54
N GLN A 155 -19.75 -10.26 18.72
CA GLN A 155 -20.93 -11.14 18.77
C GLN A 155 -20.92 -12.07 19.99
N THR A 156 -19.75 -12.62 20.34
CA THR A 156 -19.66 -13.65 21.38
C THR A 156 -19.54 -13.08 22.80
N ARG A 157 -18.98 -11.87 22.97
CA ARG A 157 -18.67 -11.30 24.29
C ARG A 157 -19.30 -9.93 24.51
N LEU A 158 -19.01 -8.94 23.66
CA LEU A 158 -19.45 -7.55 23.90
C LEU A 158 -20.99 -7.41 23.92
N LEU A 159 -21.67 -7.87 22.87
CA LEU A 159 -23.12 -7.75 22.75
C LEU A 159 -23.87 -8.56 23.81
N PRO A 160 -23.46 -9.80 24.17
CA PRO A 160 -24.05 -10.52 25.29
C PRO A 160 -23.91 -9.84 26.66
N ILE A 161 -22.78 -9.18 26.94
CA ILE A 161 -22.58 -8.44 28.20
C ILE A 161 -23.53 -7.24 28.25
N LEU A 162 -23.60 -6.47 27.16
CA LEU A 162 -24.51 -5.33 27.06
C LEU A 162 -25.98 -5.77 27.10
N GLY A 163 -26.31 -6.90 26.48
CA GLY A 163 -27.65 -7.50 26.49
C GLY A 163 -28.10 -7.89 27.89
N LYS A 164 -27.28 -8.67 28.62
CA LYS A 164 -27.57 -9.06 30.02
C LYS A 164 -27.72 -7.85 30.94
N ALA A 165 -26.90 -6.83 30.75
CA ALA A 165 -27.00 -5.63 31.54
C ALA A 165 -28.23 -4.78 31.21
N SER A 166 -28.67 -4.81 29.95
CA SER A 166 -29.92 -4.16 29.53
C SER A 166 -31.13 -4.84 30.15
N GLU A 167 -31.15 -6.17 30.20
CA GLU A 167 -32.22 -6.96 30.84
C GLU A 167 -32.28 -6.77 32.36
N THR A 168 -31.12 -6.55 33.00
CA THR A 168 -30.99 -6.43 34.46
C THR A 168 -30.91 -4.97 34.95
N GLU A 169 -30.99 -3.99 34.04
CA GLU A 169 -30.76 -2.56 34.30
C GLU A 169 -29.48 -2.28 35.10
N ARG A 170 -28.46 -3.12 34.89
CA ARG A 170 -27.21 -3.06 35.65
C ARG A 170 -26.33 -1.92 35.11
N ILE A 171 -25.81 -1.10 36.01
CA ILE A 171 -24.78 -0.11 35.69
C ILE A 171 -23.46 -0.83 35.40
N LEU A 172 -22.87 -0.51 34.24
CA LEU A 172 -21.55 -0.98 33.82
C LEU A 172 -20.65 0.20 33.47
N ASP A 173 -19.36 0.05 33.77
CA ASP A 173 -18.35 0.98 33.30
C ASP A 173 -17.96 0.64 31.86
N LEU A 174 -18.43 1.44 30.90
CA LEU A 174 -18.14 1.26 29.49
C LEU A 174 -16.65 1.42 29.18
N GLN A 175 -15.92 2.23 29.94
CA GLN A 175 -14.49 2.42 29.75
C GLN A 175 -13.74 1.10 30.04
N ASP A 176 -14.06 0.45 31.16
CA ASP A 176 -13.50 -0.84 31.54
C ASP A 176 -13.87 -1.96 30.54
N VAL A 177 -15.13 -2.00 30.10
CA VAL A 177 -15.58 -2.98 29.08
C VAL A 177 -14.83 -2.80 27.76
N LEU A 178 -14.69 -1.57 27.27
CA LEU A 178 -13.99 -1.28 26.02
C LEU A 178 -12.47 -1.50 26.14
N GLU A 179 -11.88 -1.30 27.31
CA GLU A 179 -10.48 -1.62 27.57
C GLU A 179 -10.22 -3.13 27.52
N ARG A 180 -11.08 -3.93 28.13
CA ARG A 180 -10.99 -5.40 28.06
C ARG A 180 -11.17 -5.89 26.62
N PHE A 181 -12.16 -5.34 25.91
CA PHE A 181 -12.36 -5.64 24.49
C PHE A 181 -11.12 -5.32 23.65
N ALA A 182 -10.55 -4.12 23.80
CA ALA A 182 -9.38 -3.70 23.04
C ALA A 182 -8.13 -4.49 23.42
N PHE A 183 -8.02 -4.93 24.69
CA PHE A 183 -6.94 -5.78 25.16
C PHE A 183 -6.99 -7.20 24.56
N ASP A 184 -8.17 -7.84 24.56
CA ASP A 184 -8.35 -9.16 23.95
C ASP A 184 -8.03 -9.10 22.44
N ASN A 185 -8.52 -8.06 21.75
CA ASN A 185 -8.24 -7.86 20.34
C ASN A 185 -6.76 -7.63 20.03
N VAL A 186 -6.05 -6.79 20.79
CA VAL A 186 -4.64 -6.53 20.51
C VAL A 186 -3.76 -7.74 20.84
N CYS A 187 -4.08 -8.51 21.88
CA CYS A 187 -3.35 -9.74 22.20
C CYS A 187 -3.55 -10.80 21.12
N LYS A 188 -4.78 -10.95 20.62
CA LYS A 188 -5.09 -11.90 19.56
C LYS A 188 -4.50 -11.47 18.22
N LEU A 189 -4.46 -10.17 17.93
CA LEU A 189 -3.84 -9.62 16.71
C LEU A 189 -2.31 -9.72 16.72
N ALA A 190 -1.69 -9.21 17.78
CA ALA A 190 -0.24 -9.03 17.81
C ALA A 190 0.49 -10.32 18.22
N PHE A 191 -0.14 -11.17 19.04
CA PHE A 191 0.51 -12.32 19.67
C PHE A 191 -0.29 -13.61 19.48
N ASN A 192 -1.34 -13.63 18.66
CA ASN A 192 -2.26 -14.76 18.45
C ASN A 192 -2.75 -15.43 19.75
N PHE A 193 -2.75 -14.69 20.86
CA PHE A 193 -3.06 -15.15 22.20
C PHE A 193 -4.37 -14.48 22.64
N ASP A 194 -5.34 -15.26 23.10
CA ASP A 194 -6.62 -14.73 23.58
C ASP A 194 -6.69 -14.81 25.10
N PRO A 195 -6.52 -13.68 25.82
CA PRO A 195 -6.59 -13.66 27.28
C PRO A 195 -8.02 -13.83 27.83
N CYS A 196 -9.05 -13.71 26.98
CA CYS A 196 -10.45 -13.82 27.37
C CYS A 196 -10.86 -12.88 28.52
N CYS A 197 -10.28 -11.68 28.64
CA CYS A 197 -10.56 -10.74 29.73
C CYS A 197 -11.98 -10.17 29.70
N LEU A 198 -12.59 -10.11 28.52
CA LEU A 198 -13.99 -9.75 28.36
C LEU A 198 -14.92 -10.94 28.65
N GLY A 199 -14.46 -12.19 28.46
CA GLY A 199 -15.21 -13.41 28.74
C GLY A 199 -15.19 -13.84 30.23
N GLY A 200 -16.12 -14.70 30.64
CA GLY A 200 -16.17 -15.28 31.99
C GLY A 200 -16.83 -14.39 33.07
N ASP A 201 -16.42 -14.54 34.32
CA ASP A 201 -16.88 -13.75 35.48
C ASP A 201 -16.28 -12.33 35.53
N GLY A 202 -15.48 -11.96 34.52
CA GLY A 202 -14.81 -10.66 34.42
C GLY A 202 -13.65 -10.49 35.41
N THR A 203 -13.16 -11.56 36.04
CA THR A 203 -12.01 -11.51 36.95
C THR A 203 -10.69 -11.91 36.28
N SER A 204 -10.76 -12.70 35.20
CA SER A 204 -9.60 -13.11 34.39
C SER A 204 -8.84 -11.91 33.82
N GLY A 205 -7.59 -11.73 34.27
CA GLY A 205 -6.70 -10.67 33.80
C GLY A 205 -6.92 -9.27 34.42
N ALA A 206 -7.89 -9.09 35.33
CA ALA A 206 -8.17 -7.80 35.98
C ALA A 206 -6.93 -7.24 36.74
N ASP A 207 -6.15 -8.12 37.37
CA ASP A 207 -4.92 -7.74 38.08
C ASP A 207 -3.82 -7.24 37.15
N PHE A 208 -3.71 -7.82 35.95
CA PHE A 208 -2.81 -7.33 34.91
C PHE A 208 -3.28 -5.97 34.39
N MET A 209 -4.58 -5.83 34.10
CA MET A 209 -5.16 -4.59 33.55
C MET A 209 -4.94 -3.40 34.49
N ARG A 210 -5.16 -3.59 35.80
CA ARG A 210 -4.86 -2.59 36.84
C ARG A 210 -3.37 -2.29 36.95
N ALA A 211 -2.51 -3.32 36.94
CA ALA A 211 -1.07 -3.11 36.98
C ALA A 211 -0.56 -2.32 35.76
N PHE A 212 -1.10 -2.58 34.57
CA PHE A 212 -0.74 -1.86 33.36
C PHE A 212 -1.18 -0.38 33.43
N GLU A 213 -2.40 -0.12 33.91
CA GLU A 213 -2.92 1.25 34.11
C GLU A 213 -2.11 2.02 35.16
N ASP A 214 -1.80 1.40 36.31
CA ASP A 214 -0.92 1.97 37.33
C ASP A 214 0.45 2.30 36.74
N ALA A 215 1.02 1.40 35.93
CA ALA A 215 2.32 1.60 35.31
C ALA A 215 2.31 2.78 34.34
N ALA A 216 1.29 2.90 33.48
CA ALA A 216 1.13 4.00 32.55
C ALA A 216 0.90 5.35 33.26
N THR A 217 0.03 5.37 34.27
CA THR A 217 -0.35 6.59 35.01
C THR A 217 0.77 7.10 35.91
N LEU A 218 1.46 6.20 36.62
CA LEU A 218 2.58 6.60 37.47
C LEU A 218 3.81 7.01 36.66
N SER A 219 4.06 6.35 35.51
CA SER A 219 5.17 6.73 34.62
C SER A 219 4.94 8.09 33.96
N SER A 220 3.73 8.35 33.44
CA SER A 220 3.36 9.67 32.89
C SER A 220 3.31 10.75 33.96
N GLY A 221 2.88 10.42 35.19
CA GLY A 221 2.88 11.33 36.33
C GLY A 221 4.26 11.91 36.67
N ARG A 222 5.36 11.24 36.30
CA ARG A 222 6.73 11.75 36.51
C ARG A 222 7.00 13.05 35.74
N PHE A 223 6.33 13.30 34.61
CA PHE A 223 6.43 14.57 33.87
C PHE A 223 5.86 15.76 34.66
N MET A 224 4.91 15.47 35.57
CA MET A 224 4.18 16.45 36.37
C MET A 224 4.86 16.78 37.71
N TYR A 225 5.98 16.14 38.05
CA TYR A 225 6.73 16.50 39.24
C TYR A 225 7.31 17.92 39.15
N ALA A 226 7.25 18.64 40.28
CA ALA A 226 7.76 20.01 40.41
C ALA A 226 9.28 20.06 40.16
N LEU A 227 9.99 19.09 40.72
CA LEU A 227 11.44 18.92 40.58
C LEU A 227 11.73 17.63 39.80
N PRO A 228 12.37 17.72 38.61
CA PRO A 228 12.65 16.55 37.78
C PRO A 228 13.51 15.48 38.48
N GLY A 229 14.31 15.82 39.49
CA GLY A 229 15.12 14.85 40.23
C GLY A 229 14.35 14.03 41.27
N LEU A 230 13.13 14.46 41.66
CA LEU A 230 12.42 13.89 42.80
C LEU A 230 12.03 12.42 42.60
N TYR A 231 11.73 12.01 41.36
CA TYR A 231 11.41 10.60 41.06
C TYR A 231 12.61 9.69 41.29
N LYS A 232 13.85 10.14 41.00
CA LYS A 232 15.06 9.36 41.23
C LYS A 232 15.27 9.08 42.72
N VAL A 233 15.00 10.08 43.56
CA VAL A 233 15.08 9.94 45.03
C VAL A 233 14.00 8.99 45.53
N LYS A 234 12.75 9.14 45.09
CA LYS A 234 11.65 8.22 45.45
C LYS A 234 11.90 6.79 44.97
N LYS A 235 12.52 6.63 43.80
CA LYS A 235 12.93 5.34 43.23
C LYS A 235 14.05 4.70 44.04
N PHE A 236 15.08 5.47 44.41
CA PHE A 236 16.18 5.00 45.25
C PHE A 236 15.71 4.54 46.63
N LEU A 237 14.81 5.31 47.27
CA LEU A 237 14.23 4.98 48.57
C LEU A 237 13.08 3.96 48.49
N ASN A 238 12.65 3.58 47.28
CA ASN A 238 11.53 2.68 47.02
C ASN A 238 10.24 3.06 47.81
N MET A 239 9.86 4.35 47.76
CA MET A 239 8.76 4.92 48.54
C MET A 239 7.58 5.40 47.68
N GLY A 240 6.37 5.21 48.21
CA GLY A 240 5.13 5.75 47.65
C GLY A 240 4.83 5.26 46.23
N SER A 241 4.61 6.20 45.31
CA SER A 241 4.27 5.94 43.90
C SER A 241 5.29 5.06 43.18
N GLU A 242 6.59 5.23 43.46
CA GLU A 242 7.65 4.46 42.78
C GLU A 242 7.68 2.99 43.23
N ARG A 243 7.27 2.69 44.48
CA ARG A 243 7.13 1.31 44.97
C ARG A 243 5.98 0.59 44.27
N THR A 244 4.85 1.26 44.12
CA THR A 244 3.69 0.73 43.38
C THR A 244 4.07 0.51 41.92
N LEU A 245 4.69 1.50 41.28
CA LEU A 245 5.16 1.40 39.90
C LEU A 245 6.10 0.19 39.69
N LYS A 246 7.07 -0.02 40.58
CA LYS A 246 7.97 -1.20 40.51
C LYS A 246 7.20 -2.53 40.59
N LYS A 247 6.20 -2.64 41.46
CA LYS A 247 5.36 -3.84 41.57
C LYS A 247 4.52 -4.06 40.32
N SER A 248 3.95 -2.98 39.79
CA SER A 248 3.11 -3.02 38.59
C SER A 248 3.91 -3.40 37.34
N ILE A 249 5.10 -2.82 37.16
CA ILE A 249 6.03 -3.20 36.08
C ILE A 249 6.41 -4.68 36.16
N ALA A 250 6.70 -5.21 37.36
CA ALA A 250 7.05 -6.62 37.53
C ALA A 250 5.91 -7.55 37.08
N ARG A 251 4.65 -7.17 37.32
CA ARG A 251 3.48 -7.94 36.84
C ARG A 251 3.33 -7.86 35.33
N VAL A 252 3.51 -6.68 34.74
CA VAL A 252 3.44 -6.48 33.29
C VAL A 252 4.55 -7.26 32.57
N HIS A 253 5.77 -7.22 33.09
CA HIS A 253 6.90 -7.98 32.56
C HIS A 253 6.66 -9.48 32.62
N LYS A 254 6.17 -9.99 33.76
CA LYS A 254 5.83 -11.41 33.91
C LYS A 254 4.83 -11.87 32.85
N PHE A 255 3.77 -11.09 32.62
CA PHE A 255 2.78 -11.41 31.58
C PHE A 255 3.42 -11.46 30.18
N ALA A 256 4.22 -10.46 29.82
CA ALA A 256 4.89 -10.44 28.53
C ALA A 256 5.88 -11.61 28.36
N GLU A 257 6.59 -11.99 29.42
CA GLU A 257 7.48 -13.16 29.45
C GLU A 257 6.69 -14.49 29.30
N ASP A 258 5.52 -14.60 29.92
CA ASP A 258 4.62 -15.76 29.78
C ASP A 258 4.13 -15.91 28.32
N VAL A 259 3.75 -14.80 27.67
CA VAL A 259 3.35 -14.78 26.24
C VAL A 259 4.50 -15.20 25.33
N ILE A 260 5.71 -14.66 25.55
CA ILE A 260 6.90 -15.01 24.77
C ILE A 260 7.20 -16.50 24.90
N ARG A 261 7.14 -17.04 26.12
CA ARG A 261 7.45 -18.44 26.41
C ARG A 261 6.48 -19.39 25.72
N SER A 262 5.18 -19.14 25.85
CA SER A 262 4.12 -19.93 25.20
C SER A 262 4.32 -19.98 23.68
N ARG A 263 4.68 -18.84 23.06
CA ARG A 263 4.97 -18.76 21.62
C ARG A 263 6.23 -19.52 21.19
N MET A 264 7.30 -19.43 21.98
CA MET A 264 8.52 -20.19 21.71
C MET A 264 8.29 -21.70 21.79
N GLU A 265 7.41 -22.16 22.68
CA GLU A 265 7.05 -23.57 22.84
C GLU A 265 6.18 -24.09 21.69
N GLU A 266 5.15 -23.33 21.27
CA GLU A 266 4.30 -23.68 20.11
C GLU A 266 5.12 -23.84 18.81
N LYS A 267 6.10 -22.94 18.60
CA LYS A 267 6.99 -22.97 17.43
C LYS A 267 7.88 -24.22 17.39
N LYS A 268 8.17 -24.84 18.54
CA LYS A 268 8.94 -26.09 18.61
C LYS A 268 8.08 -27.34 18.35
N THR A 269 6.80 -27.30 18.67
CA THR A 269 5.90 -28.47 18.59
C THR A 269 5.20 -28.61 17.24
N THR A 270 4.93 -27.50 16.55
CA THR A 270 4.29 -27.52 15.23
C THR A 270 5.30 -27.17 14.14
N HIS A 271 5.73 -28.14 13.33
CA HIS A 271 6.55 -27.94 12.12
C HIS A 271 5.80 -27.18 10.99
N VAL A 272 4.69 -26.50 11.30
CA VAL A 272 3.87 -25.76 10.35
C VAL A 272 4.33 -24.30 10.37
N LYS A 273 4.86 -23.81 9.24
CA LYS A 273 5.16 -22.39 9.00
C LYS A 273 3.85 -21.59 8.99
N ASN A 274 3.36 -21.16 10.15
CA ASN A 274 2.22 -20.25 10.24
C ASN A 274 2.70 -18.92 10.85
N ASP A 275 3.58 -18.22 10.14
CA ASP A 275 4.13 -16.90 10.53
C ASP A 275 3.11 -15.77 10.27
N GLN A 276 1.89 -15.89 10.80
CA GLN A 276 0.80 -14.94 10.55
C GLN A 276 0.65 -13.83 11.61
N ASP A 277 1.35 -13.91 12.75
CA ASP A 277 1.27 -12.91 13.82
C ASP A 277 2.53 -12.02 13.92
N LEU A 278 2.33 -10.80 14.42
CA LEU A 278 3.34 -9.76 14.49
C LEU A 278 4.57 -10.19 15.32
N LEU A 279 4.37 -10.90 16.42
CA LEU A 279 5.45 -11.36 17.29
C LEU A 279 6.30 -12.45 16.62
N SER A 280 5.69 -13.38 15.89
CA SER A 280 6.42 -14.39 15.11
C SER A 280 7.40 -13.76 14.11
N ARG A 281 7.04 -12.62 13.49
CA ARG A 281 7.93 -11.87 12.60
C ARG A 281 9.06 -11.15 13.32
N PHE A 282 8.79 -10.54 14.47
CA PHE A 282 9.87 -9.98 15.30
C PHE A 282 10.86 -11.06 15.75
N MET A 283 10.36 -12.26 16.07
CA MET A 283 11.18 -13.44 16.41
C MET A 283 11.95 -14.04 15.21
N GLY A 284 11.53 -13.77 13.97
CA GLY A 284 12.19 -14.24 12.75
C GLY A 284 13.45 -13.46 12.37
N SER A 285 13.61 -12.24 12.90
CA SER A 285 14.78 -11.40 12.62
C SER A 285 15.99 -11.83 13.47
N GLN A 286 16.99 -12.46 12.86
CA GLN A 286 18.15 -13.04 13.59
C GLN A 286 18.95 -12.01 14.41
N GLU A 287 18.91 -10.73 14.06
CA GLU A 287 19.68 -9.68 14.73
C GLU A 287 19.02 -9.10 16.01
N ASN A 288 17.74 -9.36 16.30
CA ASN A 288 17.00 -8.67 17.37
C ASN A 288 16.09 -9.57 18.24
N ASN A 289 16.54 -10.77 18.57
CA ASN A 289 15.75 -11.77 19.33
C ASN A 289 15.94 -11.73 20.86
N SER A 290 16.45 -10.65 21.45
CA SER A 290 16.59 -10.62 22.91
C SER A 290 15.22 -10.63 23.60
N PRO A 291 15.02 -11.41 24.68
CA PRO A 291 13.76 -11.45 25.41
C PRO A 291 13.30 -10.06 25.88
N GLU A 292 14.23 -9.18 26.25
CA GLU A 292 13.94 -7.81 26.67
C GLU A 292 13.40 -6.97 25.51
N PHE A 293 13.96 -7.13 24.31
CA PHE A 293 13.49 -6.41 23.13
C PHE A 293 12.07 -6.84 22.76
N LEU A 294 11.80 -8.15 22.74
CA LEU A 294 10.46 -8.69 22.47
C LEU A 294 9.44 -8.24 23.52
N ARG A 295 9.84 -8.23 24.81
CA ARG A 295 9.00 -7.73 25.91
C ARG A 295 8.63 -6.26 25.71
N ASP A 296 9.61 -5.41 25.40
CA ASP A 296 9.39 -3.98 25.19
C ASP A 296 8.47 -3.72 23.97
N ILE A 297 8.55 -4.57 22.95
CA ILE A 297 7.64 -4.57 21.79
C ILE A 297 6.22 -4.97 22.19
N ILE A 298 6.05 -6.06 22.95
CA ILE A 298 4.74 -6.51 23.44
C ILE A 298 4.04 -5.40 24.24
N ILE A 299 4.75 -4.80 25.20
CA ILE A 299 4.20 -3.72 26.05
C ILE A 299 3.79 -2.52 25.19
N SER A 300 4.60 -2.16 24.19
CA SER A 300 4.30 -1.06 23.29
C SER A 300 3.04 -1.31 22.47
N PHE A 301 2.88 -2.50 21.89
CA PHE A 301 1.69 -2.84 21.09
C PHE A 301 0.42 -2.90 21.94
N ILE A 302 0.50 -3.46 23.16
CA ILE A 302 -0.62 -3.45 24.11
C ILE A 302 -1.05 -2.03 24.42
N LEU A 303 -0.11 -1.13 24.77
CA LEU A 303 -0.42 0.27 25.05
C LEU A 303 -1.07 0.97 23.85
N ALA A 304 -0.54 0.75 22.65
CA ALA A 304 -1.05 1.37 21.42
C ALA A 304 -2.47 0.93 21.09
N GLY A 305 -2.75 -0.37 21.12
CA GLY A 305 -4.04 -0.92 20.69
C GLY A 305 -5.14 -0.82 21.74
N ARG A 306 -4.80 -1.04 23.02
CA ARG A 306 -5.76 -1.06 24.14
C ARG A 306 -6.24 0.36 24.48
N ASP A 307 -5.34 1.18 25.00
CA ASP A 307 -5.72 2.42 25.71
C ASP A 307 -6.18 3.53 24.76
N THR A 308 -5.70 3.55 23.51
CA THR A 308 -6.06 4.61 22.56
C THR A 308 -7.46 4.37 21.97
N THR A 309 -7.76 3.15 21.54
CA THR A 309 -9.04 2.77 20.95
C THR A 309 -10.17 2.80 21.98
N SER A 310 -9.93 2.30 23.19
CA SER A 310 -10.92 2.33 24.27
C SER A 310 -11.25 3.77 24.70
N SER A 311 -10.24 4.62 24.85
CA SER A 311 -10.41 6.05 25.16
C SER A 311 -11.26 6.75 24.10
N ALA A 312 -10.94 6.57 22.81
CA ALA A 312 -11.67 7.19 21.71
C ALA A 312 -13.16 6.81 21.71
N LEU A 313 -13.47 5.52 21.88
CA LEU A 313 -14.85 5.02 21.92
C LEU A 313 -15.60 5.46 23.17
N THR A 314 -14.93 5.50 24.32
CA THR A 314 -15.53 5.98 25.58
C THR A 314 -15.98 7.44 25.45
N TRP A 315 -15.12 8.32 24.93
CA TRP A 315 -15.48 9.72 24.66
C TRP A 315 -16.56 9.84 23.58
N PHE A 316 -16.55 8.98 22.57
CA PHE A 316 -17.54 8.96 21.50
C PHE A 316 -18.94 8.63 22.04
N PHE A 317 -19.10 7.54 22.80
CA PHE A 317 -20.39 7.19 23.40
C PHE A 317 -20.86 8.23 24.41
N TRP A 318 -19.94 8.81 25.20
CA TRP A 318 -20.27 9.91 26.11
C TRP A 318 -20.81 11.15 25.36
N ILE A 319 -20.16 11.56 24.27
CA ILE A 319 -20.63 12.67 23.42
C ILE A 319 -22.01 12.38 22.81
N LEU A 320 -22.24 11.16 22.31
CA LEU A 320 -23.49 10.78 21.66
C LEU A 320 -24.66 10.71 22.64
N SER A 321 -24.42 10.35 23.90
CA SER A 321 -25.45 10.27 24.94
C SER A 321 -26.21 11.58 25.17
N SER A 322 -25.57 12.72 24.85
CA SER A 322 -26.16 14.07 24.97
C SER A 322 -26.66 14.63 23.63
N ARG A 323 -26.55 13.87 22.53
CA ARG A 323 -26.80 14.36 21.15
C ARG A 323 -27.61 13.37 20.31
N PRO A 324 -28.92 13.17 20.61
CA PRO A 324 -29.77 12.21 19.92
C PRO A 324 -29.88 12.48 18.41
N ASN A 325 -29.86 13.75 17.98
CA ASN A 325 -29.92 14.12 16.57
C ASN A 325 -28.75 13.53 15.74
N ILE A 326 -27.56 13.41 16.34
CA ILE A 326 -26.39 12.84 15.67
C ILE A 326 -26.51 11.31 15.62
N THR A 327 -26.94 10.69 16.71
CA THR A 327 -27.22 9.25 16.77
C THR A 327 -28.25 8.83 15.73
N GLN A 328 -29.32 9.62 15.54
CA GLN A 328 -30.33 9.37 14.49
C GLN A 328 -29.74 9.46 13.07
N LYS A 329 -28.84 10.40 12.80
CA LYS A 329 -28.16 10.49 11.49
C LYS A 329 -27.25 9.29 11.24
N ILE A 330 -26.53 8.81 12.26
CA ILE A 330 -25.73 7.59 12.18
C ILE A 330 -26.64 6.38 11.92
N LEU A 331 -27.72 6.21 12.67
CA LEU A 331 -28.68 5.13 12.46
C LEU A 331 -29.27 5.12 11.04
N LYS A 332 -29.60 6.30 10.50
CA LYS A 332 -30.09 6.45 9.11
C LYS A 332 -29.03 6.05 8.08
N GLU A 333 -27.76 6.38 8.32
CA GLU A 333 -26.63 5.92 7.48
C GLU A 333 -26.53 4.38 7.50
N LEU A 334 -26.54 3.78 8.69
CA LEU A 334 -26.46 2.32 8.86
C LEU A 334 -27.64 1.60 8.19
N GLU A 335 -28.85 2.12 8.36
CA GLU A 335 -30.06 1.60 7.71
C GLU A 335 -29.98 1.66 6.18
N THR A 336 -29.44 2.75 5.64
CA THR A 336 -29.25 2.93 4.18
C THR A 336 -28.26 1.91 3.61
N ILE A 337 -27.12 1.71 4.29
CA ILE A 337 -26.10 0.73 3.90
C ILE A 337 -26.68 -0.69 3.93
N ARG A 338 -27.40 -1.03 5.01
CA ARG A 338 -28.02 -2.35 5.18
C ARG A 338 -29.10 -2.62 4.14
N SER A 339 -29.96 -1.64 3.86
CA SER A 339 -31.03 -1.76 2.85
C SER A 339 -30.46 -2.00 1.45
N ARG A 340 -29.31 -1.40 1.15
CA ARG A 340 -28.59 -1.60 -0.12
C ARG A 340 -28.02 -3.02 -0.26
N THR A 341 -27.61 -3.66 0.84
CA THR A 341 -27.00 -5.00 0.84
C THR A 341 -27.97 -6.14 1.19
N GLY A 342 -29.22 -5.81 1.52
CA GLY A 342 -30.27 -6.80 1.84
C GLY A 342 -30.06 -7.53 3.17
N LYS A 343 -29.24 -6.97 4.07
CA LYS A 343 -28.93 -7.56 5.38
C LYS A 343 -30.02 -7.27 6.41
N LYS A 344 -30.15 -8.14 7.42
CA LYS A 344 -31.08 -7.95 8.55
C LYS A 344 -30.44 -7.06 9.63
N LEU A 345 -31.27 -6.41 10.46
CA LEU A 345 -30.81 -5.62 11.61
C LEU A 345 -29.91 -6.48 12.51
N GLY A 346 -28.73 -5.98 12.84
CA GLY A 346 -27.74 -6.69 13.65
C GLY A 346 -26.84 -7.68 12.90
N ALA A 347 -26.95 -7.78 11.57
CA ALA A 347 -26.00 -8.53 10.76
C ALA A 347 -24.62 -7.84 10.71
N GLU A 348 -23.58 -8.63 10.44
CA GLU A 348 -22.19 -8.16 10.43
C GLU A 348 -21.90 -7.26 9.24
N TYR A 349 -21.05 -6.26 9.45
CA TYR A 349 -20.60 -5.34 8.39
C TYR A 349 -19.29 -5.83 7.75
N SER A 350 -19.26 -5.89 6.43
CA SER A 350 -18.05 -6.16 5.67
C SER A 350 -17.13 -4.93 5.67
N PHE A 351 -15.86 -5.13 5.31
CA PHE A 351 -14.89 -4.04 5.19
C PHE A 351 -15.36 -2.93 4.23
N GLU A 352 -16.01 -3.29 3.11
CA GLU A 352 -16.56 -2.32 2.16
C GLU A 352 -17.71 -1.51 2.75
N GLU A 353 -18.59 -2.16 3.54
CA GLU A 353 -19.68 -1.48 4.22
C GLU A 353 -19.16 -0.50 5.28
N LEU A 354 -18.13 -0.89 6.05
CA LEU A 354 -17.48 0.02 7.00
C LEU A 354 -16.80 1.21 6.33
N ARG A 355 -16.26 1.04 5.12
CA ARG A 355 -15.66 2.14 4.34
C ARG A 355 -16.71 3.17 3.92
N ASP A 356 -17.90 2.71 3.59
CA ASP A 356 -19.03 3.56 3.15
C ASP A 356 -19.73 4.30 4.32
N MET A 357 -19.42 3.97 5.58
CA MET A 357 -19.90 4.70 6.77
C MET A 357 -19.15 6.04 6.94
N HIS A 358 -19.51 7.02 6.12
CA HIS A 358 -18.86 8.33 6.05
C HIS A 358 -19.24 9.26 7.21
N TYR A 359 -20.51 9.29 7.59
CA TYR A 359 -21.01 10.11 8.69
C TYR A 359 -20.55 9.56 10.05
N LEU A 360 -20.52 8.24 10.23
CA LEU A 360 -19.90 7.63 11.41
C LEU A 360 -18.39 7.94 11.49
N GLN A 361 -17.66 7.89 10.37
CA GLN A 361 -16.25 8.32 10.35
C GLN A 361 -16.10 9.79 10.73
N ALA A 362 -16.98 10.66 10.23
CA ALA A 362 -17.00 12.07 10.55
C ALA A 362 -17.24 12.31 12.03
N ALA A 363 -18.20 11.61 12.64
CA ALA A 363 -18.49 11.70 14.07
C ALA A 363 -17.33 11.18 14.94
N LEU A 364 -16.68 10.08 14.54
CA LEU A 364 -15.47 9.58 15.21
C LEU A 364 -14.31 10.57 15.10
N SER A 365 -14.09 11.16 13.92
CA SER A 365 -13.03 12.14 13.68
C SER A 365 -13.25 13.42 14.50
N GLU A 366 -14.49 13.87 14.61
CA GLU A 366 -14.87 14.99 15.46
C GLU A 366 -14.66 14.70 16.95
N THR A 367 -14.94 13.47 17.39
CA THR A 367 -14.64 13.04 18.76
C THR A 367 -13.15 13.07 19.01
N LEU A 368 -12.35 12.53 18.10
CA LEU A 368 -10.89 12.54 18.18
C LEU A 368 -10.31 13.96 18.16
N ARG A 369 -10.98 14.92 17.52
CA ARG A 369 -10.56 16.35 17.53
C ARG A 369 -10.71 16.97 18.91
N LEU A 370 -11.84 16.73 19.57
CA LEU A 370 -12.10 17.29 20.91
C LEU A 370 -11.42 16.47 22.01
N TYR A 371 -11.43 15.14 21.93
CA TYR A 371 -10.88 14.25 22.94
C TYR A 371 -9.87 13.29 22.31
N PRO A 372 -8.72 13.80 21.83
CA PRO A 372 -7.69 12.96 21.28
C PRO A 372 -7.13 12.04 22.38
N PRO A 373 -7.00 10.72 22.13
CA PRO A 373 -6.45 9.80 23.11
C PRO A 373 -5.03 10.18 23.55
N VAL A 374 -4.22 10.76 22.67
CA VAL A 374 -2.88 11.30 23.00
C VAL A 374 -2.93 12.84 22.89
N PRO A 375 -3.12 13.58 24.00
CA PRO A 375 -3.42 15.01 23.98
C PRO A 375 -2.20 15.92 23.79
N VAL A 376 -0.99 15.41 24.10
CA VAL A 376 0.29 16.12 23.97
C VAL A 376 1.38 15.14 23.55
N ASP A 377 2.27 15.55 22.65
CA ASP A 377 3.48 14.80 22.29
C ASP A 377 4.69 15.72 22.30
N THR A 378 5.77 15.23 22.92
CA THR A 378 6.95 16.05 23.24
C THR A 378 8.19 15.51 22.54
N LYS A 379 8.91 16.42 21.87
CA LYS A 379 10.23 16.22 21.26
C LYS A 379 11.29 17.01 22.01
N ALA A 380 12.55 16.78 21.68
CA ALA A 380 13.69 17.56 22.14
C ALA A 380 14.45 18.13 20.95
N CYS A 381 14.79 19.42 21.01
CA CYS A 381 15.56 20.10 19.99
C CYS A 381 17.03 19.67 20.08
N ARG A 382 17.57 19.02 19.04
CA ARG A 382 18.94 18.51 19.02
C ARG A 382 19.96 19.63 18.79
N HIS A 383 19.65 20.51 17.86
CA HIS A 383 20.39 21.71 17.49
C HIS A 383 19.48 22.93 17.58
N GLU A 384 20.03 24.11 17.87
CA GLU A 384 19.27 25.36 17.96
C GLU A 384 18.54 25.64 16.65
N ASP A 385 17.28 26.10 16.73
CA ASP A 385 16.42 26.30 15.56
C ASP A 385 15.46 27.48 15.78
N VAL A 386 14.93 28.02 14.68
CA VAL A 386 13.90 29.06 14.67
C VAL A 386 12.64 28.48 14.04
N LEU A 387 11.57 28.41 14.83
CA LEU A 387 10.29 27.88 14.35
C LEU A 387 9.66 28.80 13.29
N PRO A 388 8.77 28.28 12.42
CA PRO A 388 8.13 29.08 11.36
C PRO A 388 7.38 30.33 11.83
N ASP A 389 7.01 30.40 13.11
CA ASP A 389 6.35 31.56 13.72
C ASP A 389 7.32 32.57 14.34
N GLY A 390 8.63 32.39 14.14
CA GLY A 390 9.71 33.22 14.67
C GLY A 390 10.15 32.87 16.09
N THR A 391 9.58 31.82 16.71
CA THR A 391 9.96 31.41 18.07
C THR A 391 11.34 30.74 18.07
N LEU A 392 12.27 31.27 18.88
CA LEU A 392 13.60 30.69 19.06
C LEU A 392 13.55 29.46 19.97
N VAL A 393 14.19 28.36 19.55
CA VAL A 393 14.29 27.12 20.32
C VAL A 393 15.76 26.80 20.58
N GLY A 394 16.14 26.78 21.86
CA GLY A 394 17.50 26.45 22.27
C GLY A 394 17.80 24.95 22.22
N ARG A 395 19.09 24.61 22.23
CA ARG A 395 19.57 23.22 22.31
C ARG A 395 19.02 22.52 23.57
N GLU A 396 18.60 21.28 23.41
CA GLU A 396 17.98 20.42 24.44
C GLU A 396 16.61 20.91 24.97
N TRP A 397 16.04 21.97 24.41
CA TRP A 397 14.70 22.41 24.79
C TRP A 397 13.68 21.38 24.36
N PHE A 398 12.67 21.16 25.19
CA PHE A 398 11.55 20.31 24.79
C PHE A 398 10.60 21.11 23.89
N VAL A 399 10.06 20.48 22.85
CA VAL A 399 9.06 21.09 21.97
C VAL A 399 7.85 20.18 21.94
N THR A 400 6.71 20.69 22.42
CA THR A 400 5.48 19.93 22.58
C THR A 400 4.40 20.49 21.68
N TYR A 401 3.86 19.68 20.78
CA TYR A 401 2.62 20.05 20.10
C TYR A 401 1.43 19.49 20.86
N HIS A 402 0.41 20.32 21.03
CA HIS A 402 -0.72 20.05 21.91
C HIS A 402 -1.98 19.78 21.09
N THR A 403 -2.18 18.50 20.73
CA THR A 403 -3.28 18.06 19.85
C THR A 403 -4.65 18.44 20.43
N TYR A 404 -4.84 18.30 21.75
CA TYR A 404 -6.08 18.69 22.43
C TYR A 404 -6.37 20.19 22.35
N ALA A 405 -5.32 21.02 22.41
CA ALA A 405 -5.45 22.47 22.24
C ALA A 405 -5.72 22.82 20.78
N MET A 406 -4.99 22.21 19.83
CA MET A 406 -5.19 22.39 18.38
C MET A 406 -6.63 22.11 17.95
N GLY A 407 -7.27 21.09 18.55
CA GLY A 407 -8.68 20.81 18.34
C GLY A 407 -9.58 21.99 18.68
N ARG A 408 -9.22 22.85 19.64
CA ARG A 408 -10.06 23.94 20.18
C ARG A 408 -9.65 25.34 19.73
N MET A 409 -8.71 25.47 18.79
CA MET A 409 -8.24 26.78 18.34
C MET A 409 -9.18 27.40 17.30
N GLU A 410 -9.67 28.60 17.58
CA GLU A 410 -10.51 29.38 16.66
C GLU A 410 -9.80 29.66 15.33
N ARG A 411 -8.52 30.02 15.35
CA ARG A 411 -7.71 30.22 14.13
C ARG A 411 -7.63 28.99 13.23
N ILE A 412 -7.85 27.79 13.81
CA ILE A 412 -7.79 26.54 13.07
C ILE A 412 -9.19 26.09 12.66
N TRP A 413 -10.21 26.21 13.51
CA TRP A 413 -11.53 25.60 13.29
C TRP A 413 -12.71 26.58 13.18
N GLY A 414 -12.45 27.89 13.23
CA GLY A 414 -13.45 28.96 13.26
C GLY A 414 -14.06 29.17 14.65
N GLU A 415 -15.00 30.12 14.75
CA GLU A 415 -15.65 30.54 16.01
C GLU A 415 -16.35 29.38 16.74
N ASN A 416 -16.90 28.42 16.00
CA ASN A 416 -17.57 27.25 16.54
C ASN A 416 -16.62 26.10 16.94
N CYS A 417 -15.32 26.36 17.13
CA CYS A 417 -14.30 25.34 17.44
C CYS A 417 -14.61 24.49 18.68
N GLY A 418 -15.36 25.01 19.64
CA GLY A 418 -15.79 24.29 20.84
C GLY A 418 -16.98 23.34 20.63
N GLU A 419 -17.72 23.50 19.53
CA GLU A 419 -18.91 22.70 19.24
C GLU A 419 -18.54 21.35 18.61
N PHE A 420 -19.37 20.34 18.86
CA PHE A 420 -19.24 19.02 18.24
C PHE A 420 -20.09 18.96 16.96
N LEU A 421 -19.44 19.09 15.81
CA LEU A 421 -20.07 19.18 14.48
C LEU A 421 -19.42 18.17 13.52
N PRO A 422 -19.95 16.95 13.41
CA PRO A 422 -19.49 15.97 12.42
C PRO A 422 -19.52 16.49 10.98
N GLU A 423 -20.43 17.40 10.66
CA GLU A 423 -20.58 18.02 9.34
C GLU A 423 -19.30 18.72 8.84
N ARG A 424 -18.39 19.11 9.73
CA ARG A 424 -17.07 19.67 9.35
C ARG A 424 -16.24 18.73 8.48
N TRP A 425 -16.45 17.43 8.67
CA TRP A 425 -15.70 16.37 8.01
C TRP A 425 -16.43 15.86 6.77
N VAL A 426 -17.63 16.37 6.45
CA VAL A 426 -18.45 15.85 5.36
C VAL A 426 -18.50 16.86 4.23
N GLU A 427 -18.05 16.46 3.05
CA GLU A 427 -18.15 17.23 1.82
C GLU A 427 -18.84 16.39 0.75
N ASN A 428 -19.96 16.85 0.21
CA ASN A 428 -20.80 16.10 -0.75
C ASN A 428 -21.24 14.70 -0.26
N GLY A 429 -21.43 14.53 1.05
CA GLY A 429 -21.83 13.24 1.65
C GLY A 429 -20.68 12.25 1.84
N VAL A 430 -19.44 12.63 1.53
CA VAL A 430 -18.23 11.82 1.73
C VAL A 430 -17.38 12.43 2.83
N CYS A 431 -16.79 11.58 3.68
CA CYS A 431 -15.88 12.02 4.73
C CYS A 431 -14.56 12.51 4.13
N ARG A 432 -14.24 13.79 4.29
CA ARG A 432 -13.02 14.43 3.80
C ARG A 432 -11.83 14.08 4.70
N ALA A 433 -10.69 13.81 4.07
CA ALA A 433 -9.40 13.73 4.77
C ALA A 433 -8.88 15.14 5.10
N GLU A 434 -8.62 15.40 6.38
CA GLU A 434 -7.99 16.64 6.83
C GLU A 434 -6.46 16.52 6.83
N SER A 435 -5.76 17.66 6.75
CA SER A 435 -4.29 17.67 6.83
C SER A 435 -3.81 17.06 8.16
N PRO A 436 -2.84 16.13 8.15
CA PRO A 436 -2.33 15.49 9.37
C PRO A 436 -1.58 16.48 10.26
N PHE A 437 -1.20 17.66 9.76
CA PHE A 437 -0.58 18.72 10.56
C PHE A 437 -1.60 19.65 11.22
N ARG A 438 -2.83 19.72 10.68
CA ARG A 438 -3.96 20.43 11.29
C ARG A 438 -4.72 19.55 12.28
N PHE A 439 -4.79 18.25 11.99
CA PHE A 439 -5.39 17.21 12.81
C PHE A 439 -4.40 16.08 13.14
N PRO A 440 -3.38 16.33 13.99
CA PRO A 440 -2.30 15.38 14.28
C PRO A 440 -2.65 14.31 15.33
N VAL A 441 -3.90 13.82 15.37
CA VAL A 441 -4.32 12.81 16.37
C VAL A 441 -3.63 11.47 16.16
N PHE A 442 -3.34 11.12 14.90
CA PHE A 442 -2.54 9.95 14.53
C PHE A 442 -1.07 10.31 14.27
N HIS A 443 -0.62 11.49 14.74
CA HIS A 443 0.65 12.12 14.38
C HIS A 443 0.79 12.34 12.86
N ALA A 444 1.95 12.82 12.43
CA ALA A 444 2.26 13.09 11.03
C ALA A 444 3.72 12.72 10.70
N GLY A 445 4.05 12.69 9.41
CA GLY A 445 5.40 12.40 8.92
C GLY A 445 5.85 10.95 9.22
N PRO A 446 7.17 10.71 9.37
CA PRO A 446 7.73 9.35 9.54
C PRO A 446 7.20 8.61 10.78
N ARG A 447 6.73 9.33 11.81
CA ARG A 447 6.16 8.78 13.05
C ARG A 447 4.63 8.71 13.05
N MET A 448 3.97 8.82 11.89
CA MET A 448 2.53 8.60 11.77
C MET A 448 2.14 7.21 12.31
N CYS A 449 0.98 7.12 12.97
CA CYS A 449 0.47 5.89 13.58
C CYS A 449 0.31 4.77 12.55
N LEU A 450 0.88 3.60 12.85
CA LEU A 450 0.76 2.38 12.05
C LEU A 450 -0.66 1.81 12.01
N GLY A 451 -1.34 1.85 13.16
CA GLY A 451 -2.66 1.25 13.33
C GLY A 451 -3.82 2.18 12.96
N LYS A 452 -3.59 3.29 12.24
CA LYS A 452 -4.64 4.28 11.95
C LYS A 452 -5.87 3.65 11.28
N GLU A 453 -5.66 2.89 10.21
CA GLU A 453 -6.75 2.25 9.47
C GLU A 453 -7.45 1.18 10.32
N MET A 454 -6.69 0.36 11.05
CA MET A 454 -7.22 -0.66 11.97
C MET A 454 -8.05 -0.03 13.09
N ALA A 455 -7.61 1.10 13.64
CA ALA A 455 -8.33 1.82 14.67
C ALA A 455 -9.69 2.30 14.13
N TYR A 456 -9.75 2.88 12.93
CA TYR A 456 -11.03 3.27 12.33
C TYR A 456 -11.94 2.07 12.05
N ILE A 457 -11.39 0.94 11.56
CA ILE A 457 -12.16 -0.29 11.36
C ILE A 457 -12.76 -0.77 12.68
N GLN A 458 -11.94 -0.91 13.73
CA GLN A 458 -12.38 -1.34 15.06
C GLN A 458 -13.43 -0.40 15.64
N MET A 459 -13.15 0.90 15.64
CA MET A 459 -14.07 1.90 16.18
C MET A 459 -15.42 1.89 15.44
N LYS A 460 -15.42 1.79 14.12
CA LYS A 460 -16.66 1.73 13.33
C LYS A 460 -17.45 0.46 13.58
N SER A 461 -16.80 -0.70 13.59
CA SER A 461 -17.45 -1.99 13.84
C SER A 461 -18.13 -2.00 15.21
N ILE A 462 -17.43 -1.54 16.25
CA ILE A 462 -17.96 -1.49 17.62
C ILE A 462 -19.09 -0.45 17.71
N ALA A 463 -18.87 0.76 17.19
CA ALA A 463 -19.87 1.82 17.23
C ALA A 463 -21.15 1.42 16.50
N ALA A 464 -21.05 0.87 15.29
CA ALA A 464 -22.21 0.42 14.52
C ALA A 464 -22.96 -0.72 15.25
N ALA A 465 -22.24 -1.72 15.76
CA ALA A 465 -22.86 -2.86 16.45
C ALA A 465 -23.59 -2.47 17.74
N VAL A 466 -23.03 -1.52 18.50
CA VAL A 466 -23.64 -1.04 19.75
C VAL A 466 -24.82 -0.11 19.46
N ILE A 467 -24.64 0.90 18.60
CA ILE A 467 -25.68 1.92 18.31
C ILE A 467 -26.92 1.29 17.67
N GLU A 468 -26.78 0.24 16.85
CA GLU A 468 -27.95 -0.41 16.24
C GLU A 468 -28.82 -1.18 17.24
N ARG A 469 -28.26 -1.67 18.34
CA ARG A 469 -28.94 -2.58 19.27
C ARG A 469 -29.28 -1.94 20.61
N PHE A 470 -28.50 -0.94 21.02
CA PHE A 470 -28.59 -0.33 22.34
C PHE A 470 -28.56 1.19 22.26
N GLU A 471 -29.44 1.82 23.02
CA GLU A 471 -29.32 3.22 23.43
C GLU A 471 -28.46 3.28 24.70
N VAL A 472 -27.31 3.94 24.62
CA VAL A 472 -26.36 4.06 25.75
C VAL A 472 -26.73 5.27 26.60
N GLY A 473 -27.45 5.04 27.71
CA GLY A 473 -27.81 6.09 28.66
C GLY A 473 -26.75 6.26 29.75
N MET A 474 -26.36 7.50 30.04
CA MET A 474 -25.41 7.77 31.14
C MET A 474 -26.10 7.66 32.49
N ALA A 475 -25.46 7.01 33.45
CA ALA A 475 -25.96 6.91 34.82
C ALA A 475 -25.97 8.29 35.53
N GLU A 476 -25.01 9.15 35.20
CA GLU A 476 -24.93 10.53 35.71
C GLU A 476 -24.99 11.55 34.56
N LYS A 477 -26.16 12.14 34.30
CA LYS A 477 -26.36 13.09 33.17
C LYS A 477 -25.85 14.51 33.44
N GLU A 478 -25.60 14.88 34.70
CA GLU A 478 -25.44 16.29 35.10
C GLU A 478 -23.98 16.74 35.37
N LYS A 479 -22.99 15.84 35.34
CA LYS A 479 -21.58 16.20 35.59
C LYS A 479 -20.71 15.99 34.37
N SER A 480 -19.98 17.03 33.96
CA SER A 480 -18.89 16.90 32.99
C SER A 480 -17.81 15.96 33.57
N PRO A 481 -17.40 14.90 32.86
CA PRO A 481 -16.41 13.96 33.37
C PRO A 481 -15.06 14.67 33.51
N LYS A 482 -14.39 14.42 34.64
CA LYS A 482 -13.01 14.86 34.82
C LYS A 482 -12.10 13.95 33.99
N TYR A 483 -11.11 14.54 33.34
CA TYR A 483 -10.11 13.77 32.62
C TYR A 483 -8.92 13.42 33.53
N LEU A 484 -8.42 12.21 33.37
CA LEU A 484 -7.16 11.77 33.92
C LEU A 484 -6.11 11.83 32.81
N LEU A 485 -5.11 12.69 32.99
CA LEU A 485 -3.96 12.77 32.09
C LEU A 485 -2.94 11.67 32.44
N SER A 486 -3.09 10.52 31.80
CA SER A 486 -2.09 9.44 31.78
C SER A 486 -1.24 9.54 30.50
N LEU A 487 -0.66 8.44 30.02
CA LEU A 487 -0.14 8.36 28.64
C LEU A 487 -1.25 8.54 27.60
N THR A 488 -2.50 8.24 27.99
CA THR A 488 -3.72 8.51 27.23
C THR A 488 -4.72 9.36 28.03
N LEU A 489 -5.68 9.96 27.33
CA LEU A 489 -6.76 10.78 27.90
C LEU A 489 -7.93 9.90 28.35
N ARG A 490 -8.03 9.62 29.65
CA ARG A 490 -9.07 8.75 30.25
C ARG A 490 -10.09 9.56 31.06
N MET A 491 -11.26 9.00 31.33
CA MET A 491 -12.18 9.55 32.33
C MET A 491 -11.74 9.09 33.73
N GLU A 492 -11.60 10.03 34.68
CA GLU A 492 -11.06 9.77 36.02
C GLU A 492 -11.87 8.72 36.81
N ASN A 493 -13.19 8.70 36.64
CA ASN A 493 -14.11 7.79 37.33
C ASN A 493 -14.75 6.76 36.39
N GLY A 494 -14.12 6.49 35.24
CA GLY A 494 -14.71 5.65 34.19
C GLY A 494 -15.93 6.29 33.52
N CYS A 495 -16.70 5.46 32.81
CA CYS A 495 -17.89 5.86 32.07
C CYS A 495 -19.08 4.94 32.46
N PRO A 496 -19.76 5.22 33.58
CA PRO A 496 -20.91 4.42 34.01
C PRO A 496 -22.13 4.63 33.10
N VAL A 497 -22.57 3.55 32.46
CA VAL A 497 -23.69 3.54 31.51
C VAL A 497 -24.73 2.48 31.88
N VAL A 498 -25.96 2.72 31.44
CA VAL A 498 -27.06 1.75 31.43
C VAL A 498 -27.49 1.58 29.97
N PRO A 499 -27.26 0.40 29.35
CA PRO A 499 -27.70 0.14 27.98
C PRO A 499 -29.20 -0.16 27.96
N PHE A 500 -29.97 0.54 27.13
CA PHE A 500 -31.38 0.25 26.89
C PHE A 500 -31.53 -0.41 25.52
N SER A 501 -32.20 -1.55 25.44
CA SER A 501 -32.51 -2.18 24.15
C SER A 501 -33.53 -1.34 23.39
N HIS A 502 -33.36 -1.19 22.08
CA HIS A 502 -34.36 -0.49 21.27
C HIS A 502 -35.70 -1.26 21.28
N PRO A 503 -36.86 -0.58 21.34
CA PRO A 503 -38.19 -1.19 21.46
C PRO A 503 -38.62 -2.10 20.29
N PHE A 504 -37.77 -2.30 19.28
CA PHE A 504 -37.95 -3.27 18.20
C PHE A 504 -37.37 -4.67 18.50
N HIS A 505 -36.79 -4.88 19.70
CA HIS A 505 -36.19 -6.16 20.10
C HIS A 505 -36.98 -6.87 21.22
N LEU A 506 -38.04 -7.58 20.85
CA LEU A 506 -38.40 -8.84 21.50
C LEU A 506 -38.28 -9.94 20.44
N PRO A 507 -37.45 -10.98 20.65
CA PRO A 507 -37.42 -12.11 19.73
C PRO A 507 -38.73 -12.93 19.86
N PRO A 508 -39.32 -13.44 18.78
CA PRO A 508 -40.41 -14.40 18.90
C PRO A 508 -39.87 -15.70 19.49
N ARG A 509 -40.46 -16.13 20.63
CA ARG A 509 -40.29 -17.48 21.16
C ARG A 509 -40.93 -18.47 20.17
N TYR A 510 -40.14 -19.39 19.62
CA TYR A 510 -40.67 -20.61 19.01
C TYR A 510 -39.93 -21.84 19.56
N PRO A 511 -40.65 -22.97 19.73
CA PRO A 511 -40.12 -24.22 20.29
C PRO A 511 -39.24 -24.99 19.28
N PRO A 512 -38.46 -25.99 19.71
CA PRO A 512 -37.53 -26.70 18.83
C PRO A 512 -38.26 -27.56 17.78
N PRO A 513 -37.67 -27.77 16.59
CA PRO A 513 -38.28 -28.60 15.55
C PRO A 513 -38.16 -30.10 15.87
N PRO A 514 -39.12 -30.93 15.42
CA PRO A 514 -39.05 -32.38 15.50
C PRO A 514 -38.13 -32.95 14.39
N SER A 515 -37.65 -34.17 14.63
CA SER A 515 -36.77 -34.95 13.76
C SER A 515 -37.33 -35.20 12.35
N PRO A 516 -36.51 -35.14 11.28
CA PRO A 516 -36.97 -35.52 9.95
C PRO A 516 -36.82 -37.02 9.74
N GLY A 517 -37.95 -37.72 9.76
CA GLY A 517 -38.12 -39.03 9.15
C GLY A 517 -38.97 -38.91 7.88
N SER A 518 -38.61 -39.73 6.89
CA SER A 518 -39.34 -40.10 5.66
C SER A 518 -39.27 -39.16 4.44
N ALA A 519 -39.11 -39.84 3.30
CA ALA A 519 -38.66 -39.35 2.01
C ALA A 519 -39.80 -38.84 1.10
N LEU A 520 -39.44 -38.05 0.09
CA LEU A 520 -40.28 -37.79 -1.08
C LEU A 520 -39.53 -38.14 -2.39
N PRO A 521 -40.25 -38.60 -3.44
CA PRO A 521 -39.71 -39.44 -4.50
C PRO A 521 -39.10 -38.70 -5.72
N PRO A 522 -38.33 -39.41 -6.57
CA PRO A 522 -37.33 -38.82 -7.47
C PRO A 522 -37.83 -38.67 -8.93
N TRP A 523 -38.89 -37.89 -9.16
CA TRP A 523 -39.32 -37.59 -10.55
C TRP A 523 -39.70 -36.13 -10.83
N LEU A 524 -39.56 -35.21 -9.88
CA LEU A 524 -39.99 -33.80 -10.02
C LEU A 524 -38.86 -32.76 -10.16
N ILE A 525 -37.64 -33.18 -10.56
CA ILE A 525 -36.49 -32.26 -10.78
C ILE A 525 -36.03 -32.25 -12.26
N ALA A 526 -36.66 -33.01 -13.15
CA ALA A 526 -36.20 -33.19 -14.53
C ALA A 526 -36.63 -32.11 -15.55
N THR A 527 -37.05 -30.91 -15.12
CA THR A 527 -37.55 -29.88 -16.06
C THR A 527 -37.11 -28.46 -15.72
N ALA A 528 -35.85 -28.29 -15.30
CA ALA A 528 -35.24 -26.97 -15.14
C ALA A 528 -33.75 -26.91 -15.57
N ILE A 529 -33.31 -27.84 -16.42
CA ILE A 529 -31.94 -27.88 -16.95
C ILE A 529 -32.00 -28.09 -18.48
N SER A 530 -32.37 -27.05 -19.23
CA SER A 530 -32.10 -27.04 -20.68
C SER A 530 -31.91 -25.64 -21.31
N LEU A 531 -31.74 -24.57 -20.52
CA LEU A 531 -31.50 -23.22 -21.04
C LEU A 531 -30.41 -22.51 -20.21
N ASN A 532 -29.16 -22.89 -20.45
CA ASN A 532 -27.97 -22.04 -20.26
C ASN A 532 -26.73 -22.79 -20.78
N GLN A 533 -26.64 -22.92 -22.10
CA GLN A 533 -25.37 -23.15 -22.78
C GLN A 533 -24.77 -21.81 -23.18
N SER A 534 -23.43 -21.74 -23.16
CA SER A 534 -22.55 -20.58 -23.38
C SER A 534 -22.23 -19.68 -22.18
N SER A 535 -21.44 -20.22 -21.23
CA SER A 535 -20.43 -19.40 -20.55
C SER A 535 -19.12 -20.17 -20.51
N MET A 536 -18.18 -19.75 -21.38
CA MET A 536 -16.79 -20.15 -21.28
C MET A 536 -16.17 -19.49 -20.04
N ALA A 537 -15.38 -20.28 -19.31
CA ALA A 537 -14.72 -19.93 -18.07
C ALA A 537 -13.91 -18.62 -18.17
N TYR A 538 -14.14 -17.73 -17.22
CA TYR A 538 -13.33 -16.54 -16.94
C TYR A 538 -12.58 -16.79 -15.62
N GLU A 539 -11.26 -16.90 -15.70
CA GLU A 539 -10.36 -16.77 -14.55
C GLU A 539 -9.28 -15.75 -14.94
N GLY A 540 -9.36 -14.53 -14.40
CA GLY A 540 -8.36 -13.50 -14.68
C GLY A 540 -8.39 -12.34 -13.70
N GLY A 541 -7.65 -12.48 -12.59
CA GLY A 541 -7.58 -11.47 -11.54
C GLY A 541 -6.22 -11.22 -10.87
N ASN A 542 -5.09 -11.74 -11.38
CA ASN A 542 -3.72 -11.48 -10.90
C ASN A 542 -2.76 -11.23 -12.09
N LEU A 543 -1.66 -10.49 -11.85
CA LEU A 543 -0.48 -10.47 -12.73
C LEU A 543 -0.11 -11.92 -13.08
N LYS A 544 -0.06 -12.24 -14.38
CA LYS A 544 0.25 -13.61 -14.82
C LYS A 544 1.75 -13.75 -14.99
N SER A 545 2.36 -14.66 -14.25
CA SER A 545 3.75 -15.06 -14.48
C SER A 545 3.77 -16.28 -15.42
N THR A 546 4.67 -16.24 -16.40
CA THR A 546 4.97 -17.37 -17.28
C THR A 546 6.48 -17.58 -17.23
N SER A 547 6.93 -18.81 -16.96
CA SER A 547 8.36 -19.15 -16.98
C SER A 547 8.70 -19.87 -18.28
N ILE A 548 9.69 -19.37 -19.00
CA ILE A 548 10.24 -19.99 -20.21
C ILE A 548 11.75 -20.03 -20.04
N ASN A 549 12.37 -21.19 -20.24
CA ASN A 549 13.82 -21.42 -20.04
C ASN A 549 14.33 -21.01 -18.65
N GLY A 550 13.50 -21.15 -17.61
CA GLY A 550 13.84 -20.74 -16.23
C GLY A 550 13.79 -19.23 -15.98
N VAL A 551 13.49 -18.41 -16.98
CA VAL A 551 13.30 -16.97 -16.85
C VAL A 551 11.83 -16.64 -16.69
N LYS A 552 11.47 -15.91 -15.62
CA LYS A 552 10.10 -15.48 -15.35
C LYS A 552 9.76 -14.22 -16.14
N LEU A 553 8.63 -14.28 -16.83
CA LEU A 553 8.01 -13.20 -17.58
C LEU A 553 6.68 -12.83 -16.90
N TYR A 554 6.50 -11.56 -16.56
CA TYR A 554 5.28 -11.06 -15.92
C TYR A 554 4.44 -10.27 -16.92
N THR A 555 3.20 -10.68 -17.11
CA THR A 555 2.21 -9.97 -17.92
C THR A 555 1.41 -9.06 -16.99
N VAL A 556 1.71 -7.76 -17.03
CA VAL A 556 1.14 -6.77 -16.09
C VAL A 556 -0.21 -6.27 -16.56
N ALA A 557 -0.31 -5.99 -17.86
CA ALA A 557 -1.54 -5.52 -18.48
C ALA A 557 -1.89 -6.44 -19.66
N SER A 558 -2.57 -7.56 -19.43
CA SER A 558 -3.50 -8.12 -20.43
C SER A 558 -4.36 -9.23 -19.83
N GLN A 559 -5.60 -9.32 -20.34
CA GLN A 559 -6.35 -10.55 -20.67
C GLN A 559 -7.87 -10.41 -20.53
N GLN A 560 -8.42 -9.23 -20.25
CA GLN A 560 -9.86 -9.04 -20.36
C GLN A 560 -10.18 -8.46 -21.72
N ARG A 561 -11.03 -9.16 -22.50
CA ARG A 561 -11.58 -8.67 -23.76
C ARG A 561 -11.99 -7.21 -23.57
N SER A 562 -11.36 -6.31 -24.31
CA SER A 562 -11.66 -4.89 -24.27
C SER A 562 -13.15 -4.71 -24.47
N LEU A 563 -13.82 -4.23 -23.43
CA LEU A 563 -15.22 -3.88 -23.51
C LEU A 563 -15.35 -2.77 -24.55
N ALA A 564 -16.23 -2.99 -25.53
CA ALA A 564 -16.45 -2.01 -26.58
C ALA A 564 -16.82 -0.64 -25.96
N THR A 565 -16.30 0.44 -26.54
CA THR A 565 -16.46 1.81 -26.01
C THR A 565 -17.92 2.26 -25.93
N TRP A 566 -18.80 1.65 -26.71
CA TRP A 566 -20.25 1.91 -26.71
C TRP A 566 -21.03 1.15 -25.61
N ILE A 567 -20.38 0.41 -24.71
CA ILE A 567 -21.08 -0.27 -23.62
C ILE A 567 -21.73 0.74 -22.68
N ASN A 568 -23.02 0.52 -22.41
CA ASN A 568 -23.84 1.36 -21.55
C ASN A 568 -23.17 1.57 -20.17
N PRO A 569 -23.06 2.81 -19.65
CA PRO A 569 -22.44 3.10 -18.36
C PRO A 569 -23.02 2.29 -17.19
N LYS A 570 -24.26 1.79 -17.31
CA LYS A 570 -24.84 0.84 -16.34
C LYS A 570 -24.08 -0.49 -16.27
N LYS A 571 -23.65 -1.05 -17.41
CA LYS A 571 -22.84 -2.29 -17.45
C LYS A 571 -21.42 -2.04 -16.93
N LEU A 572 -20.82 -0.88 -17.22
CA LEU A 572 -19.54 -0.47 -16.62
C LEU A 572 -19.61 -0.33 -15.09
N ARG A 573 -20.73 0.18 -14.56
CA ARG A 573 -20.96 0.21 -13.10
C ARG A 573 -21.20 -1.18 -12.51
N ALA A 574 -21.83 -2.08 -13.24
CA ALA A 574 -22.02 -3.47 -12.80
C ALA A 574 -20.68 -4.23 -12.69
N LEU A 575 -19.74 -3.93 -13.59
CA LEU A 575 -18.39 -4.52 -13.58
C LEU A 575 -17.53 -4.06 -12.39
N ARG A 576 -17.84 -2.94 -11.75
CA ARG A 576 -17.20 -2.57 -10.46
C ARG A 576 -17.52 -3.53 -9.33
N LYS A 577 -18.52 -4.41 -9.49
CA LYS A 577 -18.82 -5.50 -8.57
C LYS A 577 -18.03 -6.76 -8.89
N ASP A 578 -17.39 -6.81 -10.05
CA ASP A 578 -16.58 -7.95 -10.47
C ASP A 578 -15.23 -7.91 -9.75
N LYS A 579 -14.87 -9.02 -9.10
CA LYS A 579 -13.62 -9.14 -8.36
C LYS A 579 -12.42 -8.98 -9.31
N ASP A 580 -12.54 -9.54 -10.51
CA ASP A 580 -11.50 -9.53 -11.54
C ASP A 580 -11.29 -8.15 -12.16
N TYR A 581 -12.34 -7.31 -12.19
CA TYR A 581 -12.22 -5.91 -12.62
C TYR A 581 -11.58 -5.03 -11.54
N THR A 582 -11.82 -5.36 -10.26
CA THR A 582 -11.33 -4.59 -9.10
C THR A 582 -9.86 -4.90 -8.79
N SER A 583 -9.38 -6.10 -9.10
CA SER A 583 -7.96 -6.49 -8.93
C SER A 583 -7.09 -6.20 -10.15
N ARG A 584 -7.62 -5.55 -11.20
CA ARG A 584 -6.86 -5.20 -12.40
C ARG A 584 -5.77 -4.18 -12.07
N VAL A 585 -4.53 -4.51 -12.42
CA VAL A 585 -3.38 -3.60 -12.36
C VAL A 585 -3.22 -2.94 -13.73
N ASP A 586 -3.53 -1.64 -13.81
CA ASP A 586 -3.20 -0.82 -14.97
C ASP A 586 -1.98 0.04 -14.61
N LEU A 587 -0.87 -0.10 -15.35
CA LEU A 587 0.33 0.71 -15.13
C LEU A 587 0.13 2.18 -15.51
N ILE A 588 -0.49 2.41 -16.67
CA ILE A 588 -0.74 3.75 -17.23
C ILE A 588 -2.23 3.88 -17.48
N GLN A 589 -2.82 4.97 -17.00
CA GLN A 589 -4.23 5.24 -17.15
C GLN A 589 -4.62 5.41 -18.62
N ASP A 590 -5.67 4.69 -19.04
CA ASP A 590 -6.24 4.74 -20.40
C ASP A 590 -5.24 4.45 -21.53
N LEU A 591 -4.26 3.56 -21.28
CA LEU A 591 -3.33 3.04 -22.29
C LEU A 591 -4.01 2.09 -23.27
N ARG A 592 -4.89 2.64 -24.11
CA ARG A 592 -5.67 1.92 -25.12
C ARG A 592 -6.10 2.83 -26.26
N PHE A 593 -6.42 2.22 -27.40
CA PHE A 593 -7.03 2.84 -28.57
C PHE A 593 -8.36 2.16 -28.90
N ASP A 594 -9.19 2.77 -29.73
CA ASP A 594 -10.52 2.23 -30.01
C ASP A 594 -10.46 0.94 -30.85
N ILE A 595 -9.49 0.84 -31.76
CA ILE A 595 -9.31 -0.33 -32.65
C ILE A 595 -7.94 -0.99 -32.45
N ALA A 596 -6.88 -0.27 -32.80
CA ALA A 596 -5.52 -0.79 -32.82
C ALA A 596 -4.50 0.33 -32.63
N SER A 597 -3.33 -0.04 -32.09
CA SER A 597 -2.14 0.81 -31.98
C SER A 597 -1.16 0.49 -33.11
N SER A 598 -0.60 1.52 -33.77
CA SER A 598 0.35 1.34 -34.87
C SER A 598 1.81 1.34 -34.40
N LYS A 599 2.30 2.45 -33.83
CA LYS A 599 3.69 2.64 -33.39
C LYS A 599 3.75 3.14 -31.96
N ILE A 600 4.82 2.78 -31.26
CA ILE A 600 5.03 3.16 -29.86
C ILE A 600 6.50 3.43 -29.59
N LYS A 601 6.81 4.63 -29.07
CA LYS A 601 8.18 5.04 -28.73
C LYS A 601 8.18 5.79 -27.40
N ALA A 602 9.18 5.50 -26.57
CA ALA A 602 9.47 6.27 -25.37
C ALA A 602 10.47 7.38 -25.71
N THR A 603 10.36 8.52 -25.04
CA THR A 603 11.33 9.62 -25.18
C THR A 603 12.70 9.23 -24.61
N PRO A 604 13.80 9.80 -25.15
CA PRO A 604 15.16 9.53 -24.66
C PRO A 604 15.36 9.77 -23.15
N ASP A 605 14.65 10.75 -22.57
CA ASP A 605 14.64 11.06 -21.13
C ASP A 605 13.91 10.01 -20.26
N GLY A 606 13.09 9.15 -20.87
CA GLY A 606 12.27 8.15 -20.19
C GLY A 606 11.07 8.71 -19.42
N GLU A 607 10.68 9.97 -19.64
CA GLU A 607 9.56 10.63 -18.95
C GLU A 607 8.24 10.56 -19.72
N PHE A 608 8.28 10.42 -21.04
CA PHE A 608 7.09 10.39 -21.89
C PHE A 608 7.01 9.13 -22.74
N LEU A 609 5.78 8.67 -22.94
CA LEU A 609 5.46 7.57 -23.85
C LEU A 609 4.53 8.10 -24.92
N ILE A 610 4.86 7.85 -26.17
CA ILE A 610 4.10 8.31 -27.33
C ILE A 610 3.61 7.08 -28.08
N ALA A 611 2.30 6.99 -28.28
CA ALA A 611 1.68 5.91 -29.03
C ALA A 611 0.73 6.47 -30.09
N SER A 612 0.72 5.87 -31.28
CA SER A 612 -0.21 6.19 -32.36
C SER A 612 -1.30 5.11 -32.49
N GLY A 613 -2.49 5.55 -32.88
CA GLY A 613 -3.65 4.69 -33.13
C GLY A 613 -4.22 4.88 -34.54
N ILE A 614 -4.89 3.84 -35.03
CA ILE A 614 -5.38 3.77 -36.41
C ILE A 614 -6.71 4.53 -36.59
N TYR A 615 -7.66 4.35 -35.67
CA TYR A 615 -9.00 4.95 -35.79
C TYR A 615 -9.54 5.51 -34.46
N PRO A 616 -10.03 6.77 -34.46
CA PRO A 616 -9.63 7.79 -35.42
C PRO A 616 -8.10 7.94 -35.42
N PRO A 617 -7.45 8.30 -36.56
CA PRO A 617 -6.01 8.51 -36.59
C PRO A 617 -5.61 9.52 -35.52
N GLN A 618 -4.86 9.07 -34.52
CA GLN A 618 -4.54 9.91 -33.37
C GLN A 618 -3.21 9.49 -32.73
N VAL A 619 -2.56 10.45 -32.09
CA VAL A 619 -1.43 10.21 -31.19
C VAL A 619 -1.86 10.51 -29.76
N LYS A 620 -1.48 9.62 -28.85
CA LYS A 620 -1.62 9.81 -27.40
C LYS A 620 -0.23 9.95 -26.81
N VAL A 621 -0.02 11.03 -26.05
CA VAL A 621 1.21 11.28 -25.30
C VAL A 621 0.90 11.11 -23.83
N TYR A 622 1.60 10.18 -23.19
CA TYR A 622 1.48 9.86 -21.78
C TYR A 622 2.67 10.40 -21.01
N GLU A 623 2.42 10.92 -19.82
CA GLU A 623 3.44 11.36 -18.88
C GLU A 623 3.65 10.27 -17.83
N LEU A 624 4.82 9.66 -17.84
CA LEU A 624 5.12 8.46 -17.06
C LEU A 624 5.27 8.77 -15.58
N ARG A 625 5.63 10.01 -15.21
CA ARG A 625 5.66 10.46 -13.81
C ARG A 625 4.26 10.54 -13.18
N GLU A 626 3.26 10.93 -13.97
CA GLU A 626 1.87 11.06 -13.51
C GLU A 626 1.02 9.83 -13.85
N LEU A 627 1.58 8.86 -14.60
CA LEU A 627 0.92 7.65 -15.07
C LEU A 627 -0.39 7.92 -15.85
N SER A 628 -0.46 9.06 -16.53
CA SER A 628 -1.70 9.53 -17.15
C SER A 628 -1.49 10.09 -18.56
N LEU A 629 -2.59 10.19 -19.31
CA LEU A 629 -2.61 10.80 -20.63
C LEU A 629 -2.44 12.32 -20.50
N LYS A 630 -1.34 12.85 -21.03
CA LYS A 630 -1.08 14.29 -21.07
C LYS A 630 -1.98 14.99 -22.08
N PHE A 631 -2.00 14.48 -23.31
CA PHE A 631 -2.92 14.93 -24.35
C PHE A 631 -3.07 13.89 -25.46
N LYS A 632 -4.15 14.03 -26.23
CA LYS A 632 -4.36 13.32 -27.49
C LYS A 632 -4.52 14.32 -28.64
N ARG A 633 -3.96 14.02 -29.81
CA ARG A 633 -4.15 14.82 -31.04
C ARG A 633 -4.62 13.90 -32.15
N HIS A 634 -5.58 14.36 -32.93
CA HIS A 634 -6.06 13.66 -34.11
C HIS A 634 -5.30 14.11 -35.35
N PHE A 635 -5.20 13.23 -36.34
CA PHE A 635 -4.54 13.45 -37.62
C PHE A 635 -5.54 13.24 -38.75
N ASP A 636 -5.23 13.87 -39.88
CA ASP A 636 -6.03 13.75 -41.11
C ASP A 636 -5.82 12.39 -41.80
N SER A 637 -4.67 11.75 -41.57
CA SER A 637 -4.26 10.47 -42.14
C SER A 637 -3.58 9.59 -41.08
N GLU A 638 -3.60 8.28 -41.31
CA GLU A 638 -2.89 7.30 -40.48
C GLU A 638 -1.37 7.57 -40.44
N ILE A 639 -0.78 7.37 -39.26
CA ILE A 639 0.66 7.51 -39.00
C ILE A 639 1.33 6.16 -39.26
N ILE A 640 2.26 6.14 -40.23
CA ILE A 640 3.07 4.96 -40.56
C ILE A 640 4.23 4.84 -39.57
N ASP A 641 4.96 5.94 -39.37
CA ASP A 641 6.11 6.01 -38.46
C ASP A 641 6.27 7.44 -37.94
N PHE A 642 6.98 7.61 -36.83
CA PHE A 642 7.26 8.92 -36.26
C PHE A 642 8.58 8.93 -35.50
N GLN A 643 9.26 10.07 -35.45
CA GLN A 643 10.50 10.23 -34.68
C GLN A 643 10.41 11.36 -33.67
N ILE A 644 11.11 11.16 -32.56
CA ILE A 644 11.24 12.14 -31.48
C ILE A 644 12.52 12.93 -31.76
N LEU A 645 12.39 14.24 -31.96
CA LEU A 645 13.49 15.09 -32.43
C LEU A 645 14.29 15.71 -31.29
N ASP A 646 13.71 15.76 -30.10
CA ASP A 646 14.30 16.31 -28.88
C ASP A 646 14.36 15.23 -27.80
N ASP A 647 14.95 15.53 -26.65
CA ASP A 647 15.02 14.56 -25.53
C ASP A 647 13.64 14.31 -24.90
N ASP A 648 12.70 15.26 -25.06
CA ASP A 648 11.32 15.24 -24.58
C ASP A 648 10.30 15.14 -25.74
N TYR A 649 8.99 15.24 -25.42
CA TYR A 649 7.92 15.25 -26.44
C TYR A 649 7.80 16.59 -27.21
N SER A 650 8.71 17.54 -26.99
CA SER A 650 8.53 18.92 -27.46
C SER A 650 8.45 19.06 -28.96
N LYS A 651 9.24 18.25 -29.68
CA LYS A 651 9.36 18.26 -31.14
C LYS A 651 9.25 16.84 -31.66
N LEU A 652 8.27 16.62 -32.53
CA LEU A 652 7.96 15.31 -33.09
C LEU A 652 7.78 15.44 -34.60
N ALA A 653 8.25 14.45 -35.36
CA ALA A 653 8.00 14.34 -36.79
C ALA A 653 7.17 13.08 -37.06
N PHE A 654 6.01 13.24 -37.66
CA PHE A 654 5.10 12.15 -38.03
C PHE A 654 5.10 11.95 -39.53
N MET A 655 5.26 10.73 -39.99
CA MET A 655 5.09 10.36 -41.39
C MET A 655 3.73 9.68 -41.59
N CYS A 656 2.91 10.28 -42.44
CA CYS A 656 1.54 9.85 -42.69
C CYS A 656 1.40 9.11 -44.03
N ALA A 657 0.37 8.27 -44.12
CA ALA A 657 0.10 7.46 -45.31
C ALA A 657 -0.20 8.25 -46.59
N ASP A 658 -0.64 9.51 -46.47
CA ASP A 658 -0.97 10.41 -47.58
C ASP A 658 0.24 11.13 -48.23
N ARG A 659 1.47 10.68 -47.89
CA ARG A 659 2.77 11.28 -48.24
C ARG A 659 3.07 12.59 -47.54
N SER A 660 2.34 12.91 -46.47
CA SER A 660 2.65 14.08 -45.66
C SER A 660 3.61 13.73 -44.51
N ILE A 661 4.49 14.66 -44.19
CA ILE A 661 5.27 14.65 -42.96
C ILE A 661 4.79 15.84 -42.13
N VAL A 662 4.28 15.56 -40.94
CA VAL A 662 3.69 16.53 -40.05
C VAL A 662 4.63 16.76 -38.87
N LEU A 663 5.16 17.98 -38.78
CA LEU A 663 6.01 18.43 -37.68
C LEU A 663 5.13 18.99 -36.57
N HIS A 664 5.30 18.47 -35.36
CA HIS A 664 4.60 18.89 -34.16
C HIS A 664 5.56 19.55 -33.18
N ALA A 665 5.08 20.63 -32.56
CA ALA A 665 5.70 21.28 -31.41
C ALA A 665 4.84 21.09 -30.14
N LYS A 666 5.30 21.61 -29.00
CA LYS A 666 4.54 21.60 -27.71
C LYS A 666 3.12 22.17 -27.89
N TYR A 667 2.97 23.25 -28.66
CA TYR A 667 1.68 23.90 -28.85
C TYR A 667 0.76 23.24 -29.89
N GLY A 668 1.23 22.28 -30.69
CA GLY A 668 0.39 21.66 -31.72
C GLY A 668 1.12 21.31 -33.02
N LYS A 669 0.35 21.26 -34.10
CA LYS A 669 0.84 21.13 -35.48
C LYS A 669 1.63 22.38 -35.85
N HIS A 670 2.93 22.23 -36.10
CA HIS A 670 3.82 23.33 -36.49
C HIS A 670 3.80 23.52 -38.01
N HIS A 671 4.05 22.44 -38.77
CA HIS A 671 4.10 22.49 -40.22
C HIS A 671 3.78 21.12 -40.85
N THR A 672 3.31 21.13 -42.08
CA THR A 672 3.11 19.92 -42.88
C THR A 672 3.83 20.08 -44.20
N LEU A 673 4.74 19.16 -44.48
CA LEU A 673 5.44 19.07 -45.75
C LEU A 673 5.02 17.79 -46.48
N ARG A 674 5.22 17.72 -47.80
CA ARG A 674 4.84 16.57 -48.62
C ARG A 674 6.07 15.97 -49.29
N ILE A 675 6.23 14.65 -49.19
CA ILE A 675 7.27 13.91 -49.90
C ILE A 675 6.75 13.42 -51.26
N PRO A 676 7.62 13.26 -52.28
CA PRO A 676 7.18 12.91 -53.64
C PRO A 676 6.49 11.53 -53.74
N ARG A 677 6.99 10.56 -52.98
CA ARG A 677 6.56 9.16 -52.99
C ARG A 677 6.03 8.73 -51.62
N MET A 678 5.37 7.57 -51.55
CA MET A 678 4.88 7.00 -50.29
C MET A 678 6.05 6.63 -49.39
N GLY A 679 6.07 7.20 -48.18
CA GLY A 679 7.07 6.92 -47.16
C GLY A 679 6.82 5.60 -46.46
N ARG A 680 7.89 4.88 -46.11
CA ARG A 680 7.84 3.58 -45.40
C ARG A 680 8.42 3.67 -43.99
N ASN A 681 9.53 4.38 -43.83
CA ASN A 681 10.21 4.57 -42.55
C ASN A 681 10.87 5.95 -42.49
N ILE A 682 11.03 6.49 -41.29
CA ILE A 682 11.64 7.79 -41.06
C ILE A 682 12.64 7.73 -39.92
N GLU A 683 13.81 8.33 -40.09
CA GLU A 683 14.91 8.34 -39.11
C GLU A 683 15.48 9.76 -38.98
N TYR A 684 15.91 10.12 -37.77
CA TYR A 684 16.45 11.45 -37.48
C TYR A 684 17.95 11.40 -37.21
N ASP A 685 18.71 12.22 -37.92
CA ASP A 685 20.13 12.43 -37.66
C ASP A 685 20.33 13.66 -36.78
N ASN A 686 20.60 13.40 -35.49
CA ASN A 686 20.80 14.44 -34.49
C ASN A 686 22.03 15.32 -34.76
N TRP A 687 23.03 14.84 -35.52
CA TRP A 687 24.26 15.59 -35.77
C TRP A 687 24.10 16.67 -36.84
N SER A 688 23.44 16.31 -37.94
CA SER A 688 23.16 17.23 -39.04
C SER A 688 21.80 17.93 -38.92
N ALA A 689 20.95 17.48 -37.99
CA ALA A 689 19.54 17.85 -37.88
C ALA A 689 18.76 17.56 -39.18
N ASP A 690 19.11 16.45 -39.84
CA ASP A 690 18.45 15.99 -41.06
C ASP A 690 17.46 14.87 -40.75
N LEU A 691 16.29 14.93 -41.38
CA LEU A 691 15.28 13.89 -41.36
C LEU A 691 15.43 13.05 -42.62
N LEU A 692 15.69 11.75 -42.45
CA LEU A 692 15.90 10.77 -43.52
C LEU A 692 14.59 10.01 -43.72
N CYS A 693 14.06 10.00 -44.94
CA CYS A 693 12.78 9.39 -45.24
C CYS A 693 12.96 8.29 -46.30
N ALA A 694 12.77 7.04 -45.87
CA ALA A 694 12.67 5.89 -46.76
C ALA A 694 11.33 5.94 -47.49
N ALA A 695 11.32 5.64 -48.78
CA ALA A 695 10.12 5.65 -49.58
C ALA A 695 10.08 4.48 -50.56
N SER A 696 8.93 4.31 -51.20
CA SER A 696 8.77 3.39 -52.34
C SER A 696 9.45 3.96 -53.62
N SER A 697 10.71 4.36 -53.49
CA SER A 697 11.63 4.85 -54.53
C SER A 697 13.07 4.48 -54.18
N PRO A 698 13.99 4.47 -55.17
CA PRO A 698 15.44 4.34 -54.93
C PRO A 698 16.03 5.55 -54.18
N ASP A 699 15.30 6.65 -54.10
CA ASP A 699 15.77 7.86 -53.44
C ASP A 699 15.37 7.87 -51.96
N VAL A 700 16.34 8.02 -51.05
CA VAL A 700 16.11 8.40 -49.64
C VAL A 700 16.04 9.91 -49.56
N TYR A 701 14.85 10.44 -49.27
CA TYR A 701 14.67 11.89 -49.18
C TYR A 701 15.28 12.43 -47.88
N ARG A 702 16.10 13.48 -48.01
CA ARG A 702 16.73 14.17 -46.89
C ARG A 702 16.11 15.53 -46.70
N ILE A 703 15.64 15.83 -45.49
CA ILE A 703 15.04 17.12 -45.15
C ILE A 703 15.84 17.73 -44.02
N SER A 704 16.54 18.84 -44.30
CA SER A 704 17.28 19.55 -43.26
C SER A 704 16.32 20.39 -42.43
N LEU A 705 16.19 20.07 -41.14
CA LEU A 705 15.37 20.85 -40.21
C LEU A 705 16.04 22.16 -39.81
N GLN A 706 17.37 22.24 -39.92
CA GLN A 706 18.11 23.48 -39.68
C GLN A 706 17.87 24.52 -40.79
N GLN A 707 17.89 24.08 -42.05
CA GLN A 707 17.74 24.97 -43.22
C GLN A 707 16.29 25.05 -43.73
N GLY A 708 15.44 24.10 -43.35
CA GLY A 708 14.04 24.03 -43.79
C GLY A 708 13.86 23.66 -45.26
N ARG A 709 14.81 22.91 -45.85
CA ARG A 709 14.79 22.52 -47.28
C ARG A 709 15.03 21.04 -47.49
N PHE A 710 14.58 20.54 -48.63
CA PHE A 710 15.03 19.25 -49.15
C PHE A 710 16.49 19.35 -49.58
N LEU A 711 17.32 18.46 -49.04
CA LEU A 711 18.66 18.22 -49.52
C LEU A 711 18.62 17.21 -50.68
N PRO A 712 19.69 17.12 -51.49
CA PRO A 712 19.82 16.06 -52.48
C PRO A 712 19.59 14.68 -51.82
N PRO A 713 18.74 13.83 -52.39
CA PRO A 713 18.47 12.51 -51.82
C PRO A 713 19.71 11.62 -51.89
N LEU A 714 19.74 10.56 -51.07
CA LEU A 714 20.70 9.47 -51.24
C LEU A 714 20.14 8.51 -52.29
N ASN A 715 20.88 8.30 -53.37
CA ASN A 715 20.46 7.43 -54.45
C ASN A 715 20.94 6.00 -54.15
N THR A 716 20.01 5.07 -53.96
CA THR A 716 20.31 3.64 -53.84
C THR A 716 20.17 2.91 -55.17
N GLU A 717 20.81 1.75 -55.31
CA GLU A 717 20.60 0.87 -56.46
C GLU A 717 19.32 0.02 -56.30
N SER A 718 18.87 -0.19 -55.06
CA SER A 718 17.62 -0.87 -54.75
C SER A 718 16.39 -0.12 -55.32
N PRO A 719 15.38 -0.83 -55.86
CA PRO A 719 14.21 -0.21 -56.50
C PRO A 719 13.30 0.55 -55.52
N ALA A 720 13.26 0.12 -54.27
CA ALA A 720 12.53 0.75 -53.18
C ALA A 720 13.19 0.41 -51.84
N ILE A 721 13.01 1.29 -50.86
CA ILE A 721 13.68 1.21 -49.56
C ILE A 721 12.64 1.05 -48.47
N ASN A 722 12.78 -0.01 -47.67
CA ASN A 722 11.87 -0.35 -46.58
C ASN A 722 12.22 0.39 -45.29
N VAL A 723 13.50 0.36 -44.92
CA VAL A 723 13.98 0.81 -43.62
C VAL A 723 15.28 1.58 -43.77
N VAL A 724 15.43 2.63 -42.98
CA VAL A 724 16.65 3.41 -42.84
C VAL A 724 17.02 3.44 -41.37
N SER A 725 18.29 3.17 -41.06
CA SER A 725 18.80 3.17 -39.69
C SER A 725 20.10 3.93 -39.64
N ARG A 726 20.34 4.63 -38.53
CA ARG A 726 21.54 5.42 -38.31
C ARG A 726 22.33 4.86 -37.13
N SER A 727 23.63 4.72 -37.29
CA SER A 727 24.51 4.47 -36.16
C SER A 727 24.69 5.72 -35.31
N LYS A 728 24.41 5.60 -34.00
CA LYS A 728 24.58 6.71 -33.06
C LYS A 728 26.05 7.08 -32.82
N LEU A 729 26.97 6.15 -33.02
CA LEU A 729 28.40 6.30 -32.70
C LEU A 729 29.21 6.88 -33.86
N HIS A 730 29.08 6.34 -35.06
CA HIS A 730 29.88 6.75 -36.22
C HIS A 730 29.08 7.52 -37.28
N GLY A 731 27.75 7.54 -37.20
CA GLY A 731 26.89 8.33 -38.08
C GLY A 731 26.67 7.74 -39.48
N VAL A 732 27.06 6.48 -39.73
CA VAL A 732 26.73 5.82 -41.00
C VAL A 732 25.24 5.52 -41.04
N VAL A 733 24.65 5.75 -42.20
CA VAL A 733 23.24 5.49 -42.50
C VAL A 733 23.16 4.22 -43.33
N ALA A 734 22.45 3.21 -42.85
CA ALA A 734 22.15 1.99 -43.60
C ALA A 734 20.73 2.03 -44.14
N CYS A 735 20.56 1.62 -45.38
CA CYS A 735 19.28 1.56 -46.09
C CYS A 735 19.01 0.10 -46.49
N GLY A 736 17.85 -0.44 -46.13
CA GLY A 736 17.42 -1.78 -46.46
C GLY A 736 16.48 -1.78 -47.66
N GLY A 737 16.86 -2.46 -48.73
CA GLY A 737 16.11 -2.55 -49.97
C GLY A 737 15.13 -3.71 -50.03
N VAL A 738 14.20 -3.61 -50.99
CA VAL A 738 13.26 -4.69 -51.38
C VAL A 738 13.98 -5.86 -52.06
N ASP A 739 15.16 -5.63 -52.62
CA ASP A 739 16.01 -6.63 -53.27
C ASP A 739 16.87 -7.45 -52.29
N GLY A 740 16.71 -7.26 -50.98
CA GLY A 740 17.49 -7.95 -49.96
C GLY A 740 18.87 -7.33 -49.69
N ALA A 741 19.22 -6.26 -50.41
CA ALA A 741 20.48 -5.56 -50.24
C ALA A 741 20.42 -4.53 -49.11
N VAL A 742 21.56 -4.35 -48.43
CA VAL A 742 21.79 -3.25 -47.49
C VAL A 742 22.86 -2.34 -48.07
N GLU A 743 22.54 -1.06 -48.18
CA GLU A 743 23.44 -0.01 -48.66
C GLU A 743 23.79 0.97 -47.55
N CYS A 744 25.08 1.22 -47.34
CA CYS A 744 25.58 2.12 -46.32
C CYS A 744 26.07 3.44 -46.92
N PHE A 745 25.76 4.56 -46.27
CA PHE A 745 26.12 5.92 -46.68
C PHE A 745 26.78 6.68 -45.52
N ASP A 746 27.75 7.53 -45.83
CA ASP A 746 28.30 8.53 -44.90
C ASP A 746 27.78 9.89 -45.35
N THR A 747 27.07 10.59 -44.47
CA THR A 747 26.45 11.88 -44.80
C THR A 747 27.48 13.00 -44.98
N ARG A 748 28.73 12.79 -44.55
CA ARG A 748 29.83 13.77 -44.64
C ARG A 748 30.61 13.69 -45.94
N THR A 749 30.61 12.54 -46.60
CA THR A 749 31.36 12.32 -47.85
C THR A 749 30.51 12.71 -49.06
N LYS A 750 31.12 12.69 -50.26
CA LYS A 750 30.33 12.76 -51.50
C LYS A 750 29.27 11.67 -51.41
N LEU A 751 28.00 12.03 -51.59
CA LEU A 751 26.76 11.26 -51.33
C LEU A 751 26.63 9.90 -52.06
N SER A 752 27.74 9.30 -52.49
CA SER A 752 27.86 7.93 -52.98
C SER A 752 27.77 6.92 -51.83
N SER A 753 27.28 5.72 -52.14
CA SER A 753 27.30 4.60 -51.21
C SER A 753 28.75 4.21 -50.86
N ILE A 754 28.98 3.87 -49.59
CA ILE A 754 30.26 3.35 -49.08
C ILE A 754 30.41 1.89 -49.51
N GLY A 755 29.31 1.14 -49.45
CA GLY A 755 29.26 -0.27 -49.78
C GLY A 755 27.83 -0.78 -49.82
N ARG A 756 27.61 -1.75 -50.70
CA ARG A 756 26.36 -2.49 -50.88
C ARG A 756 26.67 -3.96 -50.62
N ILE A 757 25.88 -4.58 -49.76
CA ILE A 757 25.99 -6.01 -49.44
C ILE A 757 24.63 -6.65 -49.68
N ASP A 758 24.61 -7.79 -50.36
CA ASP A 758 23.43 -8.65 -50.38
C ASP A 758 23.33 -9.34 -49.04
N ALA A 759 22.55 -8.74 -48.14
CA ALA A 759 22.54 -9.13 -46.74
C ALA A 759 21.75 -10.42 -46.49
N ILE A 760 20.93 -10.88 -47.45
CA ILE A 760 20.04 -12.03 -47.25
C ILE A 760 20.51 -13.26 -48.04
N ALA A 761 21.28 -13.11 -49.12
CA ALA A 761 21.82 -14.23 -49.89
C ALA A 761 22.50 -15.34 -49.05
N PRO A 762 23.29 -15.04 -47.99
CA PRO A 762 23.90 -16.08 -47.15
C PRO A 762 22.88 -16.95 -46.38
N ALA A 763 21.64 -16.50 -46.22
CA ALA A 763 20.56 -17.24 -45.56
C ALA A 763 19.88 -18.30 -46.46
N GLY A 764 20.28 -18.40 -47.73
CA GLY A 764 19.78 -19.38 -48.69
C GLY A 764 18.48 -18.99 -49.41
N ASP A 765 17.87 -17.85 -49.04
CA ASP A 765 16.63 -17.37 -49.66
C ASP A 765 16.96 -16.28 -50.70
N LYS A 766 16.74 -16.56 -51.97
CA LYS A 766 16.77 -15.54 -53.03
C LYS A 766 15.38 -14.89 -53.09
N ASP A 767 15.33 -13.57 -53.31
CA ASP A 767 14.10 -12.76 -53.45
C ASP A 767 13.37 -12.38 -52.14
N GLN A 768 14.10 -12.19 -51.03
CA GLN A 768 13.54 -11.67 -49.77
C GLN A 768 13.92 -10.20 -49.56
N GLU A 769 13.05 -9.45 -48.86
CA GLU A 769 13.26 -8.03 -48.58
C GLU A 769 13.92 -7.81 -47.22
N VAL A 770 14.68 -6.72 -47.07
CA VAL A 770 15.12 -6.25 -45.75
C VAL A 770 14.00 -5.45 -45.11
N THR A 771 13.54 -5.87 -43.93
CA THR A 771 12.39 -5.24 -43.24
C THR A 771 12.78 -4.46 -41.99
N ALA A 772 13.87 -4.86 -41.32
CA ALA A 772 14.37 -4.19 -40.11
C ALA A 772 15.88 -4.06 -40.13
N LEU A 773 16.39 -2.93 -39.63
CA LEU A 773 17.82 -2.63 -39.50
C LEU A 773 18.11 -1.95 -38.17
N ALA A 774 19.11 -2.44 -37.44
CA ALA A 774 19.56 -1.83 -36.19
C ALA A 774 21.07 -1.97 -35.98
N PHE A 775 21.73 -0.84 -35.74
CA PHE A 775 23.12 -0.82 -35.28
C PHE A 775 23.22 -1.07 -33.78
N ASP A 776 24.31 -1.70 -33.35
CA ASP A 776 24.65 -1.78 -31.94
C ASP A 776 24.94 -0.39 -31.36
N ASP A 777 24.26 -0.07 -30.26
CA ASP A 777 24.34 1.24 -29.60
C ASP A 777 25.65 1.42 -28.80
N ILE A 778 26.29 0.33 -28.35
CA ILE A 778 27.49 0.38 -27.48
C ILE A 778 28.78 0.23 -28.27
N GLY A 779 28.90 -0.85 -29.05
CA GLY A 779 30.09 -1.14 -29.84
C GLY A 779 30.08 -0.45 -31.20
N GLY A 780 28.91 -0.29 -31.82
CA GLY A 780 28.76 0.32 -33.15
C GLY A 780 29.36 -0.48 -34.30
N PHE A 781 30.01 -1.62 -34.05
CA PHE A 781 30.64 -2.46 -35.08
C PHE A 781 29.69 -3.52 -35.64
N GLN A 782 28.64 -3.87 -34.89
CA GLN A 782 27.67 -4.88 -35.29
C GLN A 782 26.41 -4.21 -35.86
N MET A 783 25.89 -4.80 -36.93
CA MET A 783 24.64 -4.43 -37.57
C MET A 783 23.73 -5.65 -37.67
N ALA A 784 22.51 -5.54 -37.16
CA ALA A 784 21.51 -6.58 -37.28
C ALA A 784 20.55 -6.26 -38.43
N VAL A 785 20.32 -7.25 -39.29
CA VAL A 785 19.46 -7.18 -40.47
C VAL A 785 18.34 -8.20 -40.33
N GLY A 786 17.09 -7.76 -40.48
CA GLY A 786 15.91 -8.63 -40.46
C GLY A 786 15.34 -8.82 -41.86
N SER A 787 15.00 -10.05 -42.22
CA SER A 787 14.35 -10.39 -43.49
C SER A 787 12.83 -10.45 -43.38
N SER A 788 12.17 -10.39 -44.53
CA SER A 788 10.75 -10.69 -44.68
C SER A 788 10.39 -12.16 -44.38
N SER A 789 11.36 -13.08 -44.42
CA SER A 789 11.20 -14.51 -44.09
C SER A 789 11.34 -14.82 -42.59
N GLY A 790 11.60 -13.83 -41.73
CA GLY A 790 11.74 -14.07 -40.29
C GLY A 790 13.15 -14.46 -39.83
N LYS A 791 14.15 -14.27 -40.70
CA LYS A 791 15.56 -14.51 -40.39
C LYS A 791 16.24 -13.21 -39.97
N ILE A 792 17.04 -13.27 -38.92
CA ILE A 792 17.92 -12.19 -38.47
C ILE A 792 19.36 -12.56 -38.77
N LEU A 793 20.07 -11.66 -39.42
CA LEU A 793 21.50 -11.78 -39.72
C LEU A 793 22.27 -10.71 -38.95
N ILE A 794 23.30 -11.13 -38.22
CA ILE A 794 24.22 -10.23 -37.54
C ILE A 794 25.46 -10.09 -38.40
N TYR A 795 25.76 -8.87 -38.82
CA TYR A 795 26.94 -8.51 -39.57
C TYR A 795 27.93 -7.74 -38.68
N ASP A 796 29.22 -7.98 -38.90
CA ASP A 796 30.27 -7.03 -38.51
C ASP A 796 30.46 -6.09 -39.69
N LEU A 797 30.54 -4.78 -39.46
CA LEU A 797 30.71 -3.78 -40.52
C LEU A 797 31.98 -3.99 -41.37
N ARG A 798 32.93 -4.80 -40.88
CA ARG A 798 34.17 -5.14 -41.58
C ARG A 798 34.07 -6.41 -42.43
N SER A 799 33.02 -7.21 -42.26
CA SER A 799 32.83 -8.50 -42.92
C SER A 799 31.67 -8.46 -43.90
N SER A 800 31.85 -9.04 -45.08
CA SER A 800 30.77 -9.27 -46.05
C SER A 800 29.88 -10.45 -45.68
N ASP A 801 30.36 -11.35 -44.82
CA ASP A 801 29.62 -12.52 -44.37
C ASP A 801 29.01 -12.29 -42.98
N PRO A 802 27.80 -12.82 -42.72
CA PRO A 802 27.16 -12.70 -41.41
C PRO A 802 27.91 -13.52 -40.37
N ILE A 803 28.10 -12.95 -39.19
CA ILE A 803 28.61 -13.65 -38.00
C ILE A 803 27.63 -14.76 -37.61
N ARG A 804 26.33 -14.47 -37.69
CA ARG A 804 25.29 -15.40 -37.27
C ARG A 804 23.97 -15.15 -37.99
N ILE A 805 23.25 -16.25 -38.19
CA ILE A 805 21.90 -16.28 -38.72
C ILE A 805 21.00 -16.91 -37.65
N LYS A 806 19.90 -16.24 -37.31
CA LYS A 806 18.90 -16.70 -36.35
C LYS A 806 17.53 -16.66 -37.00
N ASP A 807 16.82 -17.79 -36.98
CA ASP A 807 15.51 -17.92 -37.60
C ASP A 807 14.39 -17.91 -36.53
N HIS A 808 13.31 -17.17 -36.80
CA HIS A 808 12.09 -17.15 -36.00
C HIS A 808 11.17 -18.35 -36.27
N MET A 809 11.34 -19.06 -37.38
CA MET A 809 10.60 -20.28 -37.78
C MET A 809 9.10 -20.06 -38.09
N TYR A 810 8.62 -18.83 -38.08
CA TYR A 810 7.21 -18.49 -38.38
C TYR A 810 7.00 -17.99 -39.82
N ASP A 811 8.06 -17.85 -40.61
CA ASP A 811 8.04 -17.30 -41.98
C ASP A 811 7.30 -15.94 -42.09
N SER A 812 7.40 -15.12 -41.05
CA SER A 812 6.81 -13.79 -40.99
C SER A 812 7.89 -12.68 -40.91
N PRO A 813 7.58 -11.47 -41.42
CA PRO A 813 8.59 -10.42 -41.55
C PRO A 813 9.01 -9.88 -40.19
N ILE A 814 10.32 -9.80 -39.97
CA ILE A 814 10.88 -9.12 -38.79
C ILE A 814 10.49 -7.65 -38.83
N LEU A 815 9.80 -7.18 -37.78
CA LEU A 815 9.25 -5.83 -37.71
C LEU A 815 10.20 -4.85 -37.03
N ASN A 816 10.89 -5.31 -35.97
CA ASN A 816 11.74 -4.45 -35.16
C ASN A 816 12.88 -5.26 -34.52
N ILE A 817 14.08 -4.66 -34.48
CA ILE A 817 15.27 -5.21 -33.84
C ILE A 817 15.81 -4.14 -32.90
N LYS A 818 16.06 -4.51 -31.63
CA LYS A 818 16.62 -3.60 -30.63
C LYS A 818 17.76 -4.27 -29.88
N TRP A 819 18.84 -3.53 -29.73
CA TRP A 819 19.94 -3.85 -28.84
C TRP A 819 19.57 -3.38 -27.44
N HIS A 820 19.71 -4.25 -26.45
CA HIS A 820 19.36 -3.94 -25.07
C HIS A 820 20.47 -4.38 -24.12
N SER A 821 20.93 -3.44 -23.32
CA SER A 821 21.92 -3.65 -22.28
C SER A 821 21.36 -3.18 -20.95
N THR A 822 21.65 -3.91 -19.88
CA THR A 822 21.35 -3.47 -18.52
C THR A 822 22.55 -3.67 -17.61
N LEU A 823 22.53 -3.01 -16.45
CA LEU A 823 23.56 -3.14 -15.42
C LEU A 823 23.72 -4.58 -14.90
N ASN A 824 22.66 -5.39 -14.99
CA ASN A 824 22.65 -6.77 -14.49
C ASN A 824 23.17 -7.78 -15.51
N SER A 825 23.19 -7.43 -16.80
CA SER A 825 23.69 -8.30 -17.87
C SER A 825 25.12 -7.90 -18.25
N GLU A 826 26.09 -8.81 -18.12
CA GLU A 826 27.48 -8.55 -18.55
C GLU A 826 27.61 -8.31 -20.06
N LYS A 827 26.62 -8.76 -20.86
CA LYS A 827 26.61 -8.68 -22.33
C LYS A 827 25.28 -8.14 -22.86
N PRO A 828 25.30 -7.40 -23.99
CA PRO A 828 24.07 -6.90 -24.61
C PRO A 828 23.21 -8.06 -25.12
N LYS A 829 21.92 -8.00 -24.81
CA LYS A 829 20.90 -8.91 -25.34
C LYS A 829 20.25 -8.30 -26.58
N MET A 830 19.83 -9.15 -27.51
CA MET A 830 19.07 -8.73 -28.68
C MET A 830 17.59 -9.04 -28.51
N ILE A 831 16.74 -8.05 -28.78
CA ILE A 831 15.29 -8.18 -28.79
C ILE A 831 14.83 -8.11 -30.24
N THR A 832 14.32 -9.22 -30.75
CA THR A 832 13.85 -9.35 -32.12
C THR A 832 12.36 -9.59 -32.13
N THR A 833 11.63 -8.82 -32.94
CA THR A 833 10.18 -8.85 -33.02
C THR A 833 9.76 -9.29 -34.41
N ASP A 834 8.92 -10.31 -34.45
CA ASP A 834 8.14 -10.70 -35.60
C ASP A 834 6.65 -10.39 -35.35
N LYS A 835 5.79 -10.58 -36.36
CA LYS A 835 4.35 -10.38 -36.27
C LYS A 835 3.67 -11.24 -35.20
N HIS A 836 4.26 -12.38 -34.86
CA HIS A 836 3.70 -13.35 -33.92
C HIS A 836 4.43 -13.42 -32.57
N ILE A 837 5.74 -13.19 -32.54
CA ILE A 837 6.56 -13.44 -31.34
C ILE A 837 7.62 -12.36 -31.15
N VAL A 838 7.94 -12.08 -29.89
CA VAL A 838 9.17 -11.35 -29.51
C VAL A 838 10.14 -12.35 -28.91
N ARG A 839 11.36 -12.42 -29.44
CA ARG A 839 12.43 -13.28 -28.92
C ARG A 839 13.56 -12.44 -28.35
N ILE A 840 14.00 -12.81 -27.15
CA ILE A 840 15.13 -12.21 -26.45
C ILE A 840 16.24 -13.26 -26.39
N TRP A 841 17.40 -12.93 -26.94
CA TRP A 841 18.49 -13.89 -27.11
C TRP A 841 19.85 -13.20 -27.12
N ASP A 842 20.90 -13.97 -26.92
CA ASP A 842 22.28 -13.49 -26.90
C ASP A 842 22.90 -13.44 -28.30
N PRO A 843 23.39 -12.30 -28.79
CA PRO A 843 24.00 -12.20 -30.12
C PRO A 843 25.25 -13.08 -30.26
N ASP A 844 26.10 -13.12 -29.22
CA ASP A 844 27.38 -13.83 -29.21
C ASP A 844 27.25 -15.36 -29.14
N THR A 845 26.22 -15.89 -28.48
CA THR A 845 26.02 -17.35 -28.31
C THR A 845 24.89 -17.89 -29.19
N GLY A 846 23.91 -17.05 -29.55
CA GLY A 846 22.71 -17.45 -30.27
C GLY A 846 21.66 -18.14 -29.38
N GLU A 847 21.91 -18.28 -28.08
CA GLU A 847 21.01 -18.92 -27.13
C GLU A 847 19.81 -18.02 -26.78
N GLY A 848 18.62 -18.63 -26.75
CA GLY A 848 17.38 -17.92 -26.46
C GLY A 848 17.13 -17.82 -24.95
N MET A 849 17.04 -16.60 -24.44
CA MET A 849 16.72 -16.35 -23.03
C MET A 849 15.23 -16.58 -22.77
N THR A 850 14.37 -15.90 -23.51
CA THR A 850 12.91 -16.06 -23.38
C THR A 850 12.18 -15.54 -24.62
N SER A 851 10.92 -15.91 -24.74
CA SER A 851 10.05 -15.51 -25.85
C SER A 851 8.69 -15.06 -25.35
N ILE A 852 8.15 -14.01 -25.96
CA ILE A 852 6.86 -13.42 -25.61
C ILE A 852 5.91 -13.61 -26.78
N GLU A 853 4.84 -14.36 -26.57
CA GLU A 853 3.77 -14.57 -27.54
C GLU A 853 2.48 -13.88 -27.06
N PRO A 854 2.07 -12.76 -27.68
CA PRO A 854 0.83 -12.09 -27.32
C PRO A 854 -0.40 -12.86 -27.82
N THR A 855 -1.44 -12.93 -26.99
CA THR A 855 -2.70 -13.62 -27.32
C THR A 855 -3.73 -12.74 -28.02
N LEU A 856 -3.55 -11.41 -28.01
CA LEU A 856 -4.56 -10.42 -28.41
C LEU A 856 -4.50 -10.01 -29.89
N GLY A 857 -3.58 -10.58 -30.67
CA GLY A 857 -3.44 -10.31 -32.10
C GLY A 857 -1.98 -10.11 -32.53
N PRO A 858 -1.75 -9.88 -33.83
CA PRO A 858 -0.41 -9.67 -34.36
C PRO A 858 0.22 -8.38 -33.82
N ILE A 859 1.54 -8.40 -33.68
CA ILE A 859 2.37 -7.28 -33.24
C ILE A 859 2.60 -6.33 -34.42
N ASN A 860 2.53 -5.03 -34.16
CA ASN A 860 2.88 -3.98 -35.10
C ASN A 860 4.22 -3.32 -34.76
N ASP A 861 4.50 -3.14 -33.46
CA ASP A 861 5.73 -2.51 -32.97
C ASP A 861 6.01 -2.85 -31.51
N THR A 862 7.25 -2.66 -31.07
CA THR A 862 7.70 -2.94 -29.70
C THR A 862 8.47 -1.77 -29.12
N CYS A 863 8.13 -1.35 -27.91
CA CYS A 863 8.85 -0.35 -27.15
C CYS A 863 9.52 -0.99 -25.93
N VAL A 864 10.82 -0.75 -25.80
CA VAL A 864 11.63 -1.23 -24.69
C VAL A 864 12.22 0.01 -24.02
N PHE A 865 12.07 0.10 -22.70
CA PHE A 865 12.65 1.20 -21.93
C PHE A 865 14.14 0.95 -21.69
N LYS A 866 14.96 1.98 -21.82
CA LYS A 866 16.41 1.89 -21.61
C LYS A 866 16.71 1.41 -20.18
N ASP A 867 17.72 0.54 -20.05
CA ASP A 867 18.22 0.00 -18.78
C ASP A 867 17.18 -0.73 -17.90
N SER A 868 16.04 -1.15 -18.47
CA SER A 868 14.93 -1.74 -17.72
C SER A 868 14.33 -2.96 -18.41
N GLY A 869 13.76 -3.88 -17.62
CA GLY A 869 13.10 -5.08 -18.11
C GLY A 869 11.67 -4.89 -18.62
N LEU A 870 11.16 -3.65 -18.71
CA LEU A 870 9.78 -3.37 -19.08
C LEU A 870 9.63 -3.15 -20.60
N MET A 871 8.69 -3.87 -21.19
CA MET A 871 8.37 -3.82 -22.62
C MET A 871 6.87 -3.57 -22.86
N LEU A 872 6.56 -2.79 -23.89
CA LEU A 872 5.21 -2.52 -24.36
C LEU A 872 5.08 -2.98 -25.81
N LEU A 873 4.03 -3.74 -26.12
CA LEU A 873 3.77 -4.21 -27.48
C LEU A 873 2.58 -3.45 -28.08
N ALA A 874 2.78 -2.78 -29.21
CA ALA A 874 1.68 -2.28 -30.01
C ALA A 874 1.09 -3.43 -30.82
N LEU A 875 -0.18 -3.73 -30.59
CA LEU A 875 -0.90 -4.83 -31.25
C LEU A 875 -2.03 -4.29 -32.14
N ASN A 876 -2.54 -5.15 -33.03
CA ASN A 876 -3.85 -4.98 -33.68
C ASN A 876 -5.01 -5.24 -32.71
N SER A 877 -4.94 -4.64 -31.52
CA SER A 877 -5.93 -4.74 -30.47
C SER A 877 -6.09 -3.39 -29.77
N SER A 878 -7.23 -3.19 -29.11
CA SER A 878 -7.51 -1.96 -28.38
C SER A 878 -6.49 -1.68 -27.28
N GLN A 879 -6.02 -2.71 -26.57
CA GLN A 879 -5.09 -2.54 -25.45
C GLN A 879 -3.64 -2.74 -25.89
N ILE A 880 -2.74 -1.99 -25.27
CA ILE A 880 -1.29 -2.14 -25.42
C ILE A 880 -0.79 -2.95 -24.23
N PRO A 881 -0.48 -4.24 -24.40
CA PRO A 881 -0.01 -5.05 -23.30
C PRO A 881 1.40 -4.69 -22.87
N SER A 882 1.64 -4.81 -21.56
CA SER A 882 2.92 -4.56 -20.92
C SER A 882 3.48 -5.83 -20.29
N TYR A 883 4.73 -6.14 -20.64
CA TYR A 883 5.47 -7.30 -20.18
C TYR A 883 6.70 -6.85 -19.39
N PHE A 884 6.93 -7.46 -18.25
CA PHE A 884 8.07 -7.14 -17.39
C PHE A 884 8.93 -8.38 -17.14
N LEU A 885 10.23 -8.22 -17.34
CA LEU A 885 11.24 -9.26 -17.20
C LEU A 885 12.31 -8.81 -16.19
N PRO A 886 12.20 -9.19 -14.91
CA PRO A 886 13.17 -8.82 -13.88
C PRO A 886 14.61 -9.28 -14.22
N ALA A 887 14.73 -10.44 -14.87
CA ALA A 887 16.03 -10.98 -15.28
C ALA A 887 16.71 -10.16 -16.39
N LEU A 888 15.94 -9.41 -17.18
CA LEU A 888 16.50 -8.53 -18.21
C LEU A 888 16.99 -7.22 -17.60
N GLY A 889 16.30 -6.69 -16.59
CA GLY A 889 16.69 -5.49 -15.86
C GLY A 889 15.63 -5.03 -14.86
N PRO A 890 15.96 -4.05 -14.01
CA PRO A 890 15.03 -3.49 -13.02
C PRO A 890 13.82 -2.81 -13.68
N ALA A 891 12.79 -2.51 -12.91
CA ALA A 891 11.68 -1.68 -13.36
C ALA A 891 12.14 -0.22 -13.55
N PRO A 892 11.54 0.54 -14.49
CA PRO A 892 11.84 1.96 -14.65
C PRO A 892 11.58 2.76 -13.37
N LYS A 893 12.29 3.88 -13.16
CA LYS A 893 12.18 4.74 -11.97
C LYS A 893 10.74 5.17 -11.64
N TRP A 894 9.92 5.40 -12.67
CA TRP A 894 8.52 5.80 -12.52
C TRP A 894 7.59 4.64 -12.11
N CYS A 895 8.06 3.40 -12.21
CA CYS A 895 7.30 2.18 -11.93
C CYS A 895 7.99 1.26 -10.91
N SER A 896 8.68 1.83 -9.92
CA SER A 896 9.44 1.04 -8.92
C SER A 896 8.56 0.08 -8.10
N TYR A 897 7.27 0.37 -7.95
CA TYR A 897 6.33 -0.51 -7.25
C TYR A 897 6.12 -1.86 -7.96
N LEU A 898 6.40 -1.95 -9.26
CA LEU A 898 6.25 -3.19 -10.02
C LEU A 898 7.20 -4.28 -9.52
N GLU A 899 8.38 -3.92 -9.03
CA GLU A 899 9.33 -4.88 -8.44
C GLU A 899 8.75 -5.49 -7.17
N ASN A 900 8.19 -4.65 -6.28
CA ASN A 900 7.51 -5.13 -5.07
C ASN A 900 6.34 -6.05 -5.42
N LEU A 901 5.55 -5.72 -6.45
CA LEU A 901 4.46 -6.59 -6.91
C LEU A 901 4.98 -7.93 -7.42
N THR A 902 6.09 -7.94 -8.16
CA THR A 902 6.68 -9.19 -8.62
C THR A 902 7.27 -10.00 -7.48
N GLU A 903 7.90 -9.36 -6.49
CA GLU A 903 8.46 -10.01 -5.31
C GLU A 903 7.35 -10.61 -4.42
N GLU A 904 6.26 -9.87 -4.20
CA GLU A 904 5.05 -10.38 -3.52
C GLU A 904 4.46 -11.63 -4.23
N LEU A 905 4.51 -11.65 -5.57
CA LEU A 905 4.09 -12.82 -6.36
C LEU A 905 5.10 -13.97 -6.33
N GLU A 906 6.38 -13.70 -6.06
CA GLU A 906 7.39 -14.75 -5.90
C GLU A 906 7.36 -15.38 -4.51
N GLU A 907 6.97 -14.64 -3.48
CA GLU A 907 6.72 -15.16 -2.13
C GLU A 907 5.44 -16.03 -2.07
N GLY A 908 4.47 -15.76 -2.95
CA GLY A 908 3.34 -16.65 -3.21
C GLY A 908 3.79 -17.87 -4.01
N ALA A 909 3.91 -19.03 -3.37
CA ALA A 909 4.38 -20.27 -3.99
C ALA A 909 3.79 -20.52 -5.39
N GLU A 910 4.70 -20.94 -6.27
CA GLU A 910 4.51 -21.40 -7.66
C GLU A 910 3.17 -22.07 -7.88
N THR A 911 2.26 -21.45 -8.64
CA THR A 911 1.22 -22.23 -9.32
C THR A 911 1.88 -22.88 -10.53
N THR A 912 2.51 -24.05 -10.33
CA THR A 912 2.76 -24.91 -11.47
C THR A 912 1.38 -25.29 -12.03
N ILE A 913 1.22 -25.26 -13.34
CA ILE A 913 -0.07 -25.41 -14.06
C ILE A 913 -0.78 -26.75 -13.73
N TYR A 914 -0.15 -27.64 -12.96
CA TYR A 914 -0.61 -28.97 -12.59
C TYR A 914 -0.93 -29.16 -11.10
N ASP A 915 -0.75 -28.18 -10.21
CA ASP A 915 -1.06 -28.36 -8.77
C ASP A 915 -2.55 -28.63 -8.50
N ASP A 916 -3.42 -28.12 -9.38
CA ASP A 916 -4.86 -28.36 -9.33
C ASP A 916 -5.30 -29.63 -10.08
N PHE A 917 -4.39 -30.41 -10.67
CA PHE A 917 -4.72 -31.63 -11.41
C PHE A 917 -4.08 -32.88 -10.79
N LYS A 918 -4.89 -33.92 -10.58
CA LYS A 918 -4.40 -35.23 -10.15
C LYS A 918 -4.26 -36.16 -11.36
N PHE A 919 -3.10 -36.80 -11.49
CA PHE A 919 -2.90 -37.90 -12.44
C PHE A 919 -3.60 -39.16 -11.92
N LEU A 920 -4.36 -39.82 -12.80
CA LEU A 920 -5.01 -41.10 -12.54
C LEU A 920 -4.61 -42.11 -13.60
N THR A 921 -4.32 -43.34 -13.18
CA THR A 921 -4.17 -44.47 -14.09
C THR A 921 -5.54 -44.98 -14.53
N LYS A 922 -5.58 -45.76 -15.62
CA LYS A 922 -6.83 -46.36 -16.13
C LYS A 922 -7.54 -47.22 -15.06
N GLU A 923 -6.77 -47.94 -14.24
CA GLU A 923 -7.28 -48.76 -13.13
C GLU A 923 -7.92 -47.91 -12.01
N GLU A 924 -7.35 -46.75 -11.69
CA GLU A 924 -7.92 -45.83 -10.70
C GLU A 924 -9.20 -45.14 -11.20
N LEU A 925 -9.28 -44.90 -12.50
CA LEU A 925 -10.46 -44.39 -13.18
C LEU A 925 -11.62 -45.39 -13.17
N GLU A 926 -11.31 -46.69 -13.30
CA GLU A 926 -12.26 -47.79 -13.14
C GLU A 926 -12.75 -47.91 -11.69
N ARG A 927 -11.87 -47.79 -10.69
CA ARG A 927 -12.26 -47.80 -9.27
C ARG A 927 -13.19 -46.64 -8.89
N LEU A 928 -13.08 -45.50 -9.57
CA LEU A 928 -13.89 -44.31 -9.31
C LEU A 928 -15.17 -44.24 -10.16
N ASN A 929 -15.45 -45.26 -10.99
CA ASN A 929 -16.57 -45.28 -11.94
C ASN A 929 -16.60 -44.08 -12.92
N LEU A 930 -15.44 -43.57 -13.33
CA LEU A 930 -15.33 -42.39 -14.20
C LEU A 930 -14.96 -42.74 -15.67
N THR A 931 -15.04 -44.01 -16.05
CA THR A 931 -14.69 -44.49 -17.41
C THR A 931 -15.52 -43.84 -18.52
N ASN A 932 -16.76 -43.42 -18.22
CA ASN A 932 -17.65 -42.73 -19.16
C ASN A 932 -17.17 -41.32 -19.53
N LEU A 933 -16.20 -40.75 -18.81
CA LEU A 933 -15.64 -39.42 -19.09
C LEU A 933 -14.45 -39.47 -20.06
N ILE A 934 -13.98 -40.66 -20.43
CA ILE A 934 -12.87 -40.84 -21.38
C ILE A 934 -13.32 -40.30 -22.75
N GLY A 935 -12.63 -39.27 -23.25
CA GLY A 935 -12.97 -38.56 -24.50
C GLY A 935 -13.71 -37.24 -24.30
N THR A 936 -14.04 -36.85 -23.05
CA THR A 936 -14.58 -35.52 -22.73
C THR A 936 -13.48 -34.55 -22.30
N ASN A 937 -13.71 -33.24 -22.45
CA ASN A 937 -12.75 -32.18 -22.05
C ASN A 937 -12.41 -32.16 -20.55
N LEU A 938 -13.09 -32.97 -19.73
CA LEU A 938 -12.90 -33.07 -18.28
C LEU A 938 -11.73 -33.99 -17.88
N LEU A 939 -11.33 -34.92 -18.77
CA LEU A 939 -10.17 -35.79 -18.58
C LEU A 939 -9.17 -35.53 -19.70
N ARG A 940 -7.99 -35.02 -19.35
CA ARG A 940 -6.92 -34.81 -20.32
C ARG A 940 -6.02 -36.03 -20.38
N ALA A 941 -5.96 -36.69 -21.52
CA ALA A 941 -5.04 -37.81 -21.72
C ALA A 941 -3.59 -37.31 -21.67
N TYR A 942 -2.74 -37.99 -20.89
CA TYR A 942 -1.31 -37.70 -20.82
C TYR A 942 -0.53 -39.00 -20.60
N LEU A 943 0.37 -39.32 -21.54
CA LEU A 943 1.17 -40.54 -21.55
C LEU A 943 0.31 -41.82 -21.38
N HIS A 944 0.35 -42.44 -20.20
CA HIS A 944 -0.30 -43.72 -19.86
C HIS A 944 -1.49 -43.57 -18.90
N GLY A 945 -2.00 -42.35 -18.70
CA GLY A 945 -3.12 -42.07 -17.81
C GLY A 945 -3.86 -40.78 -18.17
N PHE A 946 -4.62 -40.27 -17.22
CA PHE A 946 -5.48 -39.10 -17.41
C PHE A 946 -5.31 -38.11 -16.26
N PHE A 947 -5.23 -36.82 -16.59
CA PHE A 947 -5.34 -35.75 -15.60
C PHE A 947 -6.81 -35.36 -15.39
N ILE A 948 -7.22 -35.31 -14.13
CA ILE A 948 -8.50 -34.79 -13.68
C ILE A 948 -8.27 -33.64 -12.70
N ASP A 949 -9.16 -32.64 -12.71
CA ASP A 949 -9.15 -31.57 -11.70
C ASP A 949 -9.29 -32.16 -10.28
N TYR A 950 -8.44 -31.70 -9.35
CA TYR A 950 -8.34 -32.19 -7.98
C TYR A 950 -9.65 -32.04 -7.19
N ARG A 951 -10.45 -31.00 -7.46
CA ARG A 951 -11.77 -30.80 -6.82
C ARG A 951 -12.79 -31.82 -7.32
N LEU A 952 -12.76 -32.11 -8.63
CA LEU A 952 -13.58 -33.15 -9.26
C LEU A 952 -13.18 -34.54 -8.75
N TYR A 953 -11.88 -34.81 -8.66
CA TYR A 953 -11.34 -36.02 -8.04
C TYR A 953 -11.81 -36.18 -6.59
N LYS A 954 -11.73 -35.13 -5.77
CA LYS A 954 -12.14 -35.18 -4.36
C LYS A 954 -13.64 -35.46 -4.21
N LYS A 955 -14.47 -34.87 -5.09
CA LYS A 955 -15.91 -35.17 -5.15
C LYS A 955 -16.19 -36.60 -5.60
N ALA A 956 -15.54 -37.07 -6.65
CA ALA A 956 -15.70 -38.45 -7.14
C ALA A 956 -15.25 -39.47 -6.08
N LYS A 957 -14.12 -39.22 -5.40
CA LYS A 957 -13.63 -40.05 -4.30
C LYS A 957 -14.59 -40.08 -3.10
N SER A 958 -15.19 -38.94 -2.74
CA SER A 958 -16.19 -38.89 -1.66
C SER A 958 -17.49 -39.63 -2.00
N LEU A 959 -17.83 -39.74 -3.29
CA LEU A 959 -19.00 -40.48 -3.76
C LEU A 959 -18.71 -41.99 -3.90
N ALA A 960 -17.48 -42.36 -4.27
CA ALA A 960 -17.07 -43.74 -4.44
C ALA A 960 -16.86 -44.48 -3.10
N ASP A 961 -16.30 -43.81 -2.08
CA ASP A 961 -16.10 -44.37 -0.73
C ASP A 961 -16.76 -43.51 0.37
N PRO A 962 -18.07 -43.65 0.61
CA PRO A 962 -18.79 -42.90 1.65
C PRO A 962 -18.31 -43.21 3.08
N PHE A 963 -17.77 -44.41 3.32
CA PHE A 963 -17.38 -44.92 4.65
C PHE A 963 -15.88 -44.82 4.96
N ALA A 964 -15.08 -44.20 4.09
CA ALA A 964 -13.63 -44.09 4.29
C ALA A 964 -13.26 -43.34 5.58
N TYR A 965 -14.12 -42.40 6.03
CA TYR A 965 -13.92 -41.67 7.28
C TYR A 965 -14.12 -42.55 8.51
N ASP A 966 -15.14 -43.42 8.49
CA ASP A 966 -15.42 -44.36 9.58
C ASP A 966 -14.35 -45.46 9.65
N ALA A 967 -13.92 -45.98 8.50
CA ALA A 967 -12.82 -46.95 8.41
C ALA A 967 -11.48 -46.36 8.91
N TYR A 968 -11.21 -45.09 8.59
CA TYR A 968 -10.05 -44.36 9.10
C TYR A 968 -10.10 -44.16 10.63
N ILE A 969 -11.29 -43.90 11.18
CA ILE A 969 -11.51 -43.82 12.63
C ILE A 969 -11.29 -45.18 13.30
N GLU A 970 -11.79 -46.27 12.72
CA GLU A 970 -11.56 -47.62 13.24
C GLU A 970 -10.09 -48.02 13.21
N GLN A 971 -9.36 -47.68 12.14
CA GLN A 971 -7.93 -47.92 12.04
C GLN A 971 -7.15 -47.13 13.08
N ARG A 972 -7.46 -45.84 13.26
CA ARG A 972 -6.89 -44.99 14.33
C ARG A 972 -7.19 -45.50 15.74
N LYS A 973 -8.37 -46.09 15.97
CA LYS A 973 -8.71 -46.73 17.25
C LYS A 973 -7.87 -47.98 17.48
N LYS A 974 -7.64 -48.76 16.42
CA LYS A 974 -6.82 -49.98 16.47
C LYS A 974 -5.35 -49.67 16.76
N ASP A 975 -4.79 -48.67 16.07
CA ASP A 975 -3.42 -48.21 16.27
C ASP A 975 -3.21 -47.69 17.70
N LYS A 976 -4.18 -46.94 18.25
CA LYS A 976 -4.14 -46.51 19.66
C LYS A 976 -4.22 -47.67 20.66
N LEU A 977 -5.06 -48.66 20.38
CA LEU A 977 -5.18 -49.87 21.22
C LEU A 977 -3.89 -50.69 21.21
N ASP A 978 -3.20 -50.75 20.07
CA ASP A 978 -1.92 -51.44 19.94
C ASP A 978 -0.77 -50.64 20.60
N GLU A 979 -0.80 -49.30 20.55
CA GLU A 979 0.10 -48.43 21.33
C GLU A 979 -0.12 -48.56 22.84
N GLU A 980 -1.37 -48.65 23.29
CA GLU A 980 -1.71 -48.88 24.71
C GLU A 980 -1.25 -50.27 25.19
N ARG A 981 -1.45 -51.34 24.39
CA ARG A 981 -0.89 -52.67 24.69
C ARG A 981 0.64 -52.69 24.72
N ALA A 982 1.29 -51.95 23.83
CA ALA A 982 2.75 -51.85 23.80
C ALA A 982 3.30 -51.11 25.03
N ASN A 983 2.54 -50.20 25.62
CA ASN A 983 2.89 -49.51 26.86
C ASN A 983 2.59 -50.34 28.12
N GLU A 984 1.62 -51.28 28.11
CA GLU A 984 1.38 -52.20 29.23
C GLU A 984 2.41 -53.35 29.31
N LEU A 985 3.11 -53.64 28.21
CA LEU A 985 4.16 -54.67 28.12
C LEU A 985 5.58 -54.14 28.44
N ARG A 986 5.71 -52.86 28.84
CA ARG A 986 6.93 -52.23 29.36
C ARG A 986 6.76 -51.87 30.83
#